data_AF-A0A8T7LDS4-F1
#
_entry.id   AF-A0A8T7LDS4-F1
#
_cell.length_a   1.000
_cell.length_b   1.000
_cell.length_c   1.000
_cell.angle_alpha   90.00
_cell.angle_beta   90.00
_cell.angle_gamma   90.00
#
_symmetry.space_group_name_H-M   'P 1'
#
loop_
_entity.id
_entity.type
_entity.pdbx_description
1 polymer ?
#
loop_
_entity_poly.entity_id
_entity_poly.type
_entity_poly.pdbx_seq_one_letter_code
_entity_poly.pdbx_strand_id
1 'polypeptide(L)'
;MARRVELVLAVFFVSGASGLIYEVAWFRLLSLSFGVSVYAASAVLTAFMGGLALGSWFFGRIMRGAQHAAPLPQIMSGAQHAAPLRVFAVLQIGVALFAFVTPALSGSLTDLYVWLAREFRADQATYNAVRTLLAMLALVPPTFLMGGTLPVLAQVLAIEKAERGRRLGALYAVNTFGGVVGALLAGLFLIPALGVSGALYLGGSLDLVVAAVAFWLARQWPAEPAQLQDEPKQPAPAVLKSPEPQPAEQSKRARRTAARQGSGGQPVVAMQTAGGGIRTQARGGAVAASQAPDVAAGPLLALNPARLALIGYAVSGFAALGYQVVWTRTLAIFSLNAVFSFTIMLVTFLIGLAAGSAWMARRVDQSPRPLALFGWLQLGIGACAVLALYAFARMPTLLAMFTARTTFASSLWAEFFAAAVIMILPTLLMGAVFPVAARLYTTQNQESRTRDQTLDLSTGVRHTLASHSVHDTESQFSVLGSDIGRLYALNTVGATIGAFAAGFVLIPALGLRNATLLLALLSLAVGAVALLATPAGVGSRMRLAGALGVTVLGAALLPPGVYLGFREGVIPELVYYKEGIDATVAVFEVKNPPLKMSFVNGRSEVPTDRHSMRAFHLLGHLPALLHPEAQNALMISFGNGIASGAMATHPIPRIHAIELVAEQVEAARLYQAENRGVLDRPGFQVTIEDGRNYLLRSDEQYDIITADATHPINSSSWALFTSEFYTMVKGRLADDGVFIQWLPFHDLAERDYRDIIHTFQSVFPHTTLWYTGATHSFLVATPQPLTREQVLALDTRLKESTAGTDLGDGRLLAADFIMTEQEVAEFAANARIVTDDRAFFIPAMDRERILAELEPYARQAAR
;
A
#
# COMPACT_ATOMS: atom_id res chain seq x y z
N MET A 1 23.65 29.36 -6.20
CA MET A 1 23.19 28.29 -5.29
C MET A 1 21.70 27.97 -5.49
N ALA A 2 20.78 28.95 -5.39
CA ALA A 2 19.33 28.74 -5.51
C ALA A 2 18.88 27.92 -6.74
N ARG A 3 19.31 28.30 -7.95
CA ARG A 3 19.00 27.57 -9.19
C ARG A 3 19.44 26.09 -9.19
N ARG A 4 20.51 25.75 -8.47
CA ARG A 4 21.00 24.37 -8.35
C ARG A 4 20.13 23.56 -7.38
N VAL A 5 19.68 24.19 -6.29
CA VAL A 5 18.73 23.61 -5.33
C VAL A 5 17.39 23.31 -6.01
N GLU A 6 16.89 24.22 -6.83
CA GLU A 6 15.67 24.00 -7.63
C GLU A 6 15.83 22.80 -8.58
N LEU A 7 16.97 22.67 -9.25
CA LEU A 7 17.27 21.52 -10.10
C LEU A 7 17.35 20.21 -9.31
N VAL A 8 17.93 20.22 -8.09
CA VAL A 8 17.94 19.04 -7.20
C VAL A 8 16.51 18.63 -6.82
N LEU A 9 15.64 19.59 -6.52
CA LEU A 9 14.23 19.31 -6.25
C LEU A 9 13.50 18.78 -7.49
N ALA A 10 13.77 19.32 -8.67
CA ALA A 10 13.17 18.85 -9.93
C ALA A 10 13.59 17.42 -10.27
N VAL A 11 14.87 17.06 -10.13
CA VAL A 11 15.30 15.66 -10.36
C VAL A 11 14.75 14.71 -9.30
N PHE A 12 14.55 15.19 -8.06
CA PHE A 12 13.92 14.38 -7.01
C PHE A 12 12.42 14.19 -7.24
N PHE A 13 11.73 15.18 -7.81
CA PHE A 13 10.36 15.02 -8.28
C PHE A 13 10.25 13.93 -9.36
N VAL A 14 11.13 13.97 -10.38
CA VAL A 14 11.12 12.96 -11.45
C VAL A 14 11.46 11.57 -10.91
N SER A 15 12.42 11.46 -9.98
CA SER A 15 12.71 10.20 -9.30
C SER A 15 11.54 9.67 -8.46
N GLY A 16 10.78 10.56 -7.82
CA GLY A 16 9.54 10.19 -7.15
C GLY A 16 8.51 9.64 -8.15
N ALA A 17 8.38 10.28 -9.32
CA ALA A 17 7.46 9.83 -10.37
C ALA A 17 7.84 8.45 -10.94
N SER A 18 9.11 8.23 -11.30
CA SER A 18 9.58 6.92 -11.75
C SER A 18 9.41 5.85 -10.68
N GLY A 19 9.72 6.17 -9.42
CA GLY A 19 9.55 5.26 -8.28
C GLY A 19 8.13 4.71 -8.14
N LEU A 20 7.11 5.56 -8.32
CA LEU A 20 5.70 5.14 -8.25
C LEU A 20 5.18 4.53 -9.56
N ILE A 21 5.81 4.82 -10.71
CA ILE A 21 5.57 4.04 -11.93
C ILE A 21 5.98 2.59 -11.69
N TYR A 22 7.15 2.37 -11.07
CA TYR A 22 7.62 1.02 -10.76
C TYR A 22 6.73 0.32 -9.74
N GLU A 23 6.28 0.99 -8.69
CA GLU A 23 5.38 0.38 -7.69
C GLU A 23 4.10 -0.15 -8.36
N VAL A 24 3.44 0.64 -9.20
CA VAL A 24 2.21 0.22 -9.91
C VAL A 24 2.50 -0.90 -10.91
N ALA A 25 3.59 -0.81 -11.68
CA ALA A 25 3.94 -1.80 -12.69
C ALA A 25 4.37 -3.14 -12.07
N TRP A 26 5.23 -3.14 -11.05
CA TRP A 26 5.67 -4.35 -10.36
C TRP A 26 4.55 -5.00 -9.56
N PHE A 27 3.65 -4.22 -8.94
CA PHE A 27 2.47 -4.77 -8.29
C PHE A 27 1.62 -5.58 -9.28
N ARG A 28 1.40 -5.03 -10.46
CA ARG A 28 0.65 -5.71 -11.52
C ARG A 28 1.37 -6.94 -12.04
N LEU A 29 2.67 -6.85 -12.31
CA LEU A 29 3.48 -7.97 -12.78
C LEU A 29 3.49 -9.13 -11.79
N LEU A 30 3.71 -8.86 -10.50
CA LEU A 30 3.77 -9.91 -9.47
C LEU A 30 2.39 -10.50 -9.15
N SER A 31 1.30 -9.76 -9.39
CA SER A 31 -0.07 -10.32 -9.26
C SER A 31 -0.36 -11.43 -10.29
N LEU A 32 0.32 -11.42 -11.44
CA LEU A 32 0.21 -12.50 -12.45
C LEU A 32 0.89 -13.79 -11.97
N SER A 33 2.04 -13.67 -11.30
CA SER A 33 2.82 -14.81 -10.82
C SER A 33 2.27 -15.37 -9.49
N PHE A 34 1.95 -14.48 -8.54
CA PHE A 34 1.55 -14.85 -7.18
C PHE A 34 0.02 -14.82 -6.97
N GLY A 35 -0.76 -14.48 -7.99
CA GLY A 35 -2.21 -14.35 -7.90
C GLY A 35 -2.68 -13.00 -7.35
N VAL A 36 -3.98 -12.76 -7.43
CA VAL A 36 -4.62 -11.47 -7.09
C VAL A 36 -5.15 -11.39 -5.64
N SER A 37 -4.84 -12.40 -4.83
CA SER A 37 -5.27 -12.47 -3.42
C SER A 37 -4.68 -11.35 -2.56
N VAL A 38 -5.34 -11.04 -1.44
CA VAL A 38 -4.83 -10.04 -0.46
C VAL A 38 -3.49 -10.43 0.14
N TYR A 39 -3.24 -11.73 0.31
CA TYR A 39 -1.93 -12.23 0.77
C TYR A 39 -0.81 -11.84 -0.20
N ALA A 40 -1.02 -12.02 -1.50
CA ALA A 40 -0.05 -11.66 -2.53
C ALA A 40 0.19 -10.15 -2.57
N ALA A 41 -0.88 -9.34 -2.57
CA ALA A 41 -0.78 -7.89 -2.54
C ALA A 41 -0.02 -7.37 -1.29
N SER A 42 -0.31 -7.95 -0.13
CA SER A 42 0.34 -7.58 1.14
C SER A 42 1.80 -8.01 1.19
N ALA A 43 2.15 -9.15 0.61
CA ALA A 43 3.53 -9.61 0.47
C ALA A 43 4.36 -8.67 -0.41
N VAL A 44 3.83 -8.25 -1.55
CA VAL A 44 4.45 -7.26 -2.46
C VAL A 44 4.71 -5.95 -1.74
N LEU A 45 3.69 -5.39 -1.07
CA LEU A 45 3.82 -4.13 -0.33
C LEU A 45 4.81 -4.24 0.84
N THR A 46 4.80 -5.37 1.55
CA THR A 46 5.76 -5.67 2.63
C THR A 46 7.20 -5.70 2.11
N ALA A 47 7.45 -6.40 1.01
CA ALA A 47 8.76 -6.47 0.38
C ALA A 47 9.24 -5.09 -0.10
N PHE A 48 8.35 -4.31 -0.73
CA PHE A 48 8.66 -2.98 -1.23
C PHE A 48 9.03 -2.01 -0.10
N MET A 49 8.20 -1.92 0.94
CA MET A 49 8.48 -1.07 2.10
C MET A 49 9.70 -1.57 2.89
N GLY A 50 9.85 -2.89 3.01
CA GLY A 50 11.00 -3.50 3.67
C GLY A 50 12.33 -3.11 3.04
N GLY A 51 12.42 -3.16 1.71
CA GLY A 51 13.61 -2.69 0.99
C GLY A 51 13.85 -1.19 1.16
N LEU A 52 12.81 -0.35 1.05
CA LEU A 52 12.94 1.09 1.33
C LEU A 52 13.49 1.38 2.74
N ALA A 53 13.02 0.65 3.75
CA ALA A 53 13.47 0.78 5.13
C ALA A 53 14.96 0.40 5.29
N LEU A 54 15.35 -0.75 4.74
CA LEU A 54 16.72 -1.25 4.78
C LEU A 54 17.68 -0.30 4.05
N GLY A 55 17.28 0.18 2.87
CA GLY A 55 18.04 1.14 2.08
C GLY A 55 18.26 2.45 2.83
N SER A 56 17.20 3.01 3.40
CA SER A 56 17.30 4.27 4.13
C SER A 56 18.20 4.18 5.36
N TRP A 57 18.11 3.06 6.10
CA TRP A 57 18.98 2.79 7.23
C TRP A 57 20.45 2.62 6.82
N PHE A 58 20.69 1.81 5.78
CA PHE A 58 22.04 1.47 5.31
C PHE A 58 22.77 2.69 4.73
N PHE A 59 22.16 3.37 3.75
CA PHE A 59 22.77 4.56 3.15
C PHE A 59 22.84 5.72 4.15
N GLY A 60 21.87 5.85 5.06
CA GLY A 60 21.96 6.77 6.19
C GLY A 60 23.16 6.50 7.12
N ARG A 61 23.60 5.24 7.25
CA ARG A 61 24.81 4.86 8.03
C ARG A 61 26.09 5.06 7.24
N ILE A 62 26.14 4.68 5.97
CA ILE A 62 27.34 4.86 5.12
C ILE A 62 27.71 6.33 5.00
N MET A 63 26.72 7.19 4.79
CA MET A 63 26.94 8.63 4.71
C MET A 63 27.53 9.22 6.00
N ARG A 64 27.37 8.54 7.14
CA ARG A 64 28.02 8.89 8.42
C ARG A 64 29.49 8.44 8.47
N GLY A 65 29.79 7.24 7.96
CA GLY A 65 31.11 6.61 8.03
C GLY A 65 32.11 7.11 6.98
N ALA A 66 31.61 7.57 5.84
CA ALA A 66 32.38 8.00 4.67
C ALA A 66 33.28 9.25 4.85
N GLN A 67 33.44 9.77 6.07
CA GLN A 67 34.35 10.88 6.37
C GLN A 67 35.37 10.57 7.47
N HIS A 68 35.31 9.39 8.12
CA HIS A 68 36.14 9.09 9.31
C HIS A 68 37.13 7.90 9.17
N ALA A 69 37.09 7.05 8.13
CA ALA A 69 38.07 5.96 7.97
C ALA A 69 38.24 5.41 6.53
N ALA A 70 39.50 5.41 6.04
CA ALA A 70 40.09 4.64 4.92
C ALA A 70 39.49 4.82 3.49
N PRO A 71 40.19 4.44 2.39
CA PRO A 71 39.98 5.03 1.08
C PRO A 71 38.62 4.64 0.50
N LEU A 72 37.77 5.63 0.31
CA LEU A 72 36.46 5.48 -0.30
C LEU A 72 36.55 5.00 -1.76
N PRO A 73 35.51 4.34 -2.30
CA PRO A 73 35.39 4.11 -3.74
C PRO A 73 35.56 5.44 -4.51
N GLN A 74 36.28 5.44 -5.64
CA GLN A 74 36.55 6.64 -6.46
C GLN A 74 35.31 7.51 -6.76
N ILE A 75 34.12 6.92 -6.77
CA ILE A 75 32.83 7.61 -6.96
C ILE A 75 32.60 8.69 -5.88
N MET A 76 33.08 8.47 -4.65
CA MET A 76 33.01 9.40 -3.52
C MET A 76 34.24 10.31 -3.40
N SER A 77 35.22 10.19 -4.30
CA SER A 77 36.44 11.01 -4.28
C SER A 77 36.23 12.36 -5.01
N GLY A 78 36.43 13.49 -4.34
CA GLY A 78 36.28 14.86 -4.90
C GLY A 78 35.71 15.85 -3.89
N ALA A 79 35.31 17.06 -4.34
CA ALA A 79 34.70 18.07 -3.48
C ALA A 79 33.55 17.47 -2.65
N GLN A 80 33.66 17.54 -1.32
CA GLN A 80 32.85 16.75 -0.38
C GLN A 80 31.32 16.95 -0.57
N HIS A 81 30.90 18.13 -1.04
CA HIS A 81 29.50 18.47 -1.29
C HIS A 81 28.92 17.91 -2.61
N ALA A 82 29.78 17.47 -3.55
CA ALA A 82 29.36 16.85 -4.80
C ALA A 82 29.15 15.33 -4.68
N ALA A 83 29.70 14.69 -3.65
CA ALA A 83 29.65 13.24 -3.48
C ALA A 83 28.22 12.69 -3.31
N PRO A 84 27.30 13.30 -2.53
CA PRO A 84 25.93 12.81 -2.42
C PRO A 84 25.18 12.80 -3.75
N LEU A 85 25.41 13.78 -4.63
CA LEU A 85 24.80 13.83 -5.96
C LEU A 85 25.26 12.68 -6.86
N ARG A 86 26.53 12.26 -6.74
CA ARG A 86 27.06 11.10 -7.49
C ARG A 86 26.53 9.79 -6.95
N VAL A 87 26.44 9.65 -5.62
CA VAL A 87 25.82 8.47 -4.99
C VAL A 87 24.37 8.38 -5.43
N PHE A 88 23.62 9.48 -5.37
CA PHE A 88 22.25 9.54 -5.89
C PHE A 88 22.19 9.10 -7.35
N ALA A 89 23.06 9.61 -8.23
CA ALA A 89 23.11 9.19 -9.63
C ALA A 89 23.36 7.67 -9.81
N VAL A 90 24.26 7.08 -9.03
CA VAL A 90 24.53 5.62 -9.07
C VAL A 90 23.32 4.81 -8.58
N LEU A 91 22.64 5.27 -7.54
CA LEU A 91 21.40 4.62 -7.07
C LEU A 91 20.35 4.61 -8.18
N GLN A 92 20.14 5.73 -8.88
CA GLN A 92 19.19 5.83 -10.00
C GLN A 92 19.56 4.90 -11.15
N ILE A 93 20.85 4.80 -11.52
CA ILE A 93 21.31 3.84 -12.54
C ILE A 93 21.01 2.41 -12.12
N GLY A 94 21.24 2.07 -10.84
CA GLY A 94 20.93 0.74 -10.32
C GLY A 94 19.43 0.42 -10.40
N VAL A 95 18.56 1.36 -9.99
CA VAL A 95 17.11 1.20 -10.11
C VAL A 95 16.68 1.05 -11.57
N ALA A 96 17.21 1.88 -12.48
CA ALA A 96 16.95 1.79 -13.91
C ALA A 96 17.34 0.41 -14.48
N LEU A 97 18.49 -0.14 -14.10
CA LEU A 97 18.92 -1.46 -14.54
C LEU A 97 17.90 -2.54 -14.14
N PHE A 98 17.42 -2.51 -12.90
CA PHE A 98 16.35 -3.43 -12.47
C PHE A 98 15.07 -3.24 -13.29
N ALA A 99 14.67 -2.00 -13.57
CA ALA A 99 13.49 -1.72 -14.40
C ALA A 99 13.61 -2.33 -15.81
N PHE A 100 14.78 -2.23 -16.45
CA PHE A 100 15.02 -2.81 -17.77
C PHE A 100 15.11 -4.35 -17.76
N VAL A 101 15.66 -4.94 -16.70
CA VAL A 101 15.86 -6.39 -16.59
C VAL A 101 14.59 -7.12 -16.12
N THR A 102 13.71 -6.46 -15.36
CA THR A 102 12.53 -7.10 -14.74
C THR A 102 11.64 -7.85 -15.73
N PRO A 103 11.23 -7.28 -16.89
CA PRO A 103 10.38 -8.02 -17.83
C PRO A 103 10.99 -9.35 -18.29
N ALA A 104 12.30 -9.36 -18.56
CA ALA A 104 13.02 -10.57 -18.98
C ALA A 104 13.12 -11.64 -17.87
N LEU A 105 13.20 -11.22 -16.60
CA LEU A 105 13.29 -12.15 -15.46
C LEU A 105 11.93 -12.64 -14.94
N SER A 106 10.83 -11.99 -15.33
CA SER A 106 9.49 -12.29 -14.80
C SER A 106 9.03 -13.73 -15.06
N GLY A 107 9.34 -14.27 -16.25
CA GLY A 107 9.09 -15.68 -16.60
C GLY A 107 9.86 -16.63 -15.67
N SER A 108 11.16 -16.43 -15.53
CA SER A 108 12.00 -17.27 -14.65
C SER A 108 11.60 -17.18 -13.18
N LEU A 109 11.13 -16.02 -12.71
CA LEU A 109 10.58 -15.87 -11.36
C LEU A 109 9.30 -16.70 -11.20
N THR A 110 8.46 -16.74 -12.23
CA THR A 110 7.23 -17.54 -12.26
C THR A 110 7.57 -19.04 -12.30
N ASP A 111 8.55 -19.45 -13.10
CA ASP A 111 9.01 -20.85 -13.15
C ASP A 111 9.56 -21.31 -11.79
N LEU A 112 10.38 -20.47 -11.14
CA LEU A 112 10.91 -20.74 -9.80
C LEU A 112 9.77 -20.86 -8.77
N TYR A 113 8.78 -19.98 -8.86
CA TYR A 113 7.59 -20.04 -8.02
C TYR A 113 6.82 -21.35 -8.22
N VAL A 114 6.54 -21.73 -9.47
CA VAL A 114 5.84 -22.97 -9.81
C VAL A 114 6.60 -24.18 -9.30
N TRP A 115 7.93 -24.22 -9.52
CA TRP A 115 8.80 -25.30 -9.02
C TRP A 115 8.73 -25.43 -7.49
N LEU A 116 8.93 -24.33 -6.75
CA LEU A 116 8.84 -24.33 -5.28
C LEU A 116 7.46 -24.76 -4.80
N ALA A 117 6.39 -24.22 -5.39
CA ALA A 117 5.04 -24.51 -4.94
C ALA A 117 4.64 -25.99 -5.19
N ARG A 118 5.19 -26.63 -6.24
CA ARG A 118 4.98 -28.05 -6.53
C ARG A 118 5.78 -28.96 -5.61
N GLU A 119 7.08 -28.71 -5.46
CA GLU A 119 7.99 -29.59 -4.73
C GLU A 119 7.58 -29.71 -3.25
N PHE A 120 7.17 -28.60 -2.63
CA PHE A 120 6.84 -28.59 -1.22
C PHE A 120 5.43 -29.11 -0.88
N ARG A 121 4.58 -29.45 -1.88
CA ARG A 121 3.13 -29.77 -1.70
C ARG A 121 2.51 -28.92 -0.59
N ALA A 122 2.81 -27.63 -0.64
CA ALA A 122 2.77 -26.73 0.50
C ALA A 122 1.35 -26.56 1.02
N ASP A 123 1.17 -26.63 2.34
CA ASP A 123 -0.01 -26.10 2.99
C ASP A 123 -0.10 -24.57 2.77
N GLN A 124 -1.26 -23.99 3.04
CA GLN A 124 -1.52 -22.57 2.75
C GLN A 124 -0.50 -21.62 3.41
N ALA A 125 0.03 -21.97 4.59
CA ALA A 125 1.02 -21.15 5.28
C ALA A 125 2.38 -21.18 4.56
N THR A 126 2.87 -22.37 4.20
CA THR A 126 4.11 -22.53 3.44
C THR A 126 4.01 -21.85 2.08
N TYR A 127 2.86 -21.96 1.42
CA TYR A 127 2.56 -21.31 0.15
C TYR A 127 2.68 -19.77 0.23
N ASN A 128 2.03 -19.18 1.23
CA ASN A 128 2.11 -17.76 1.50
C ASN A 128 3.54 -17.30 1.89
N ALA A 129 4.30 -18.14 2.59
CA ALA A 129 5.71 -17.88 2.91
C ALA A 129 6.57 -17.85 1.65
N VAL A 130 6.42 -18.82 0.73
CA VAL A 130 7.12 -18.85 -0.56
C VAL A 130 6.83 -17.59 -1.38
N ARG A 131 5.56 -17.22 -1.53
CA ARG A 131 5.16 -15.96 -2.21
C ARG A 131 5.85 -14.75 -1.59
N THR A 132 5.85 -14.66 -0.26
CA THR A 132 6.48 -13.55 0.47
C THR A 132 8.00 -13.50 0.24
N LEU A 133 8.68 -14.64 0.30
CA LEU A 133 10.12 -14.73 0.07
C LEU A 133 10.51 -14.36 -1.37
N LEU A 134 9.73 -14.82 -2.36
CA LEU A 134 9.97 -14.48 -3.77
C LEU A 134 9.67 -13.01 -4.06
N ALA A 135 8.62 -12.44 -3.48
CA ALA A 135 8.35 -11.01 -3.55
C ALA A 135 9.51 -10.21 -2.92
N MET A 136 10.05 -10.65 -1.78
CA MET A 136 11.25 -10.04 -1.18
C MET A 136 12.47 -10.14 -2.09
N LEU A 137 12.74 -11.31 -2.68
CA LEU A 137 13.86 -11.51 -3.60
C LEU A 137 13.75 -10.59 -4.82
N ALA A 138 12.55 -10.41 -5.37
CA ALA A 138 12.30 -9.59 -6.54
C ALA A 138 12.37 -8.08 -6.23
N LEU A 139 11.80 -7.63 -5.10
CA LEU A 139 11.58 -6.20 -4.85
C LEU A 139 12.58 -5.56 -3.90
N VAL A 140 13.15 -6.30 -2.94
CA VAL A 140 14.09 -5.72 -1.98
C VAL A 140 15.31 -5.11 -2.69
N PRO A 141 15.93 -5.73 -3.72
CA PRO A 141 17.09 -5.13 -4.37
C PRO A 141 16.85 -3.73 -4.97
N PRO A 142 15.85 -3.51 -5.86
CA PRO A 142 15.60 -2.17 -6.39
C PRO A 142 15.10 -1.20 -5.32
N THR A 143 14.21 -1.64 -4.42
CA THR A 143 13.64 -0.75 -3.39
C THR A 143 14.63 -0.38 -2.30
N PHE A 144 15.64 -1.21 -2.04
CA PHE A 144 16.80 -0.87 -1.22
C PHE A 144 17.58 0.31 -1.80
N LEU A 145 17.78 0.35 -3.12
CA LEU A 145 18.43 1.48 -3.78
C LEU A 145 17.54 2.73 -3.72
N MET A 146 16.23 2.59 -3.96
CA MET A 146 15.26 3.68 -3.83
C MET A 146 15.24 4.26 -2.40
N GLY A 147 15.34 3.41 -1.37
CA GLY A 147 15.34 3.83 0.04
C GLY A 147 16.54 4.69 0.41
N GLY A 148 17.66 4.57 -0.31
CA GLY A 148 18.86 5.37 -0.12
C GLY A 148 18.77 6.80 -0.64
N THR A 149 17.80 7.12 -1.51
CA THR A 149 17.73 8.41 -2.22
C THR A 149 17.52 9.60 -1.27
N LEU A 150 16.56 9.50 -0.34
CA LEU A 150 16.22 10.58 0.60
C LEU A 150 17.37 10.89 1.59
N PRO A 151 17.99 9.93 2.30
CA PRO A 151 19.12 10.21 3.19
C PRO A 151 20.33 10.82 2.46
N VAL A 152 20.56 10.44 1.20
CA VAL A 152 21.64 10.98 0.37
C VAL A 152 21.36 12.43 0.00
N LEU A 153 20.18 12.74 -0.55
CA LEU A 153 19.84 14.11 -0.96
C LEU A 153 19.60 15.08 0.20
N ALA A 154 19.18 14.58 1.37
CA ALA A 154 19.02 15.41 2.56
C ALA A 154 20.30 16.16 2.95
N GLN A 155 21.48 15.58 2.68
CA GLN A 155 22.78 16.20 2.96
C GLN A 155 23.09 17.39 2.04
N VAL A 156 22.56 17.40 0.82
CA VAL A 156 22.79 18.48 -0.16
C VAL A 156 22.02 19.75 0.21
N LEU A 157 20.87 19.61 0.90
CA LEU A 157 19.89 20.69 1.05
C LEU A 157 19.76 21.25 2.47
N ALA A 158 20.19 20.51 3.49
CA ALA A 158 20.05 20.92 4.88
C ALA A 158 21.26 21.71 5.41
N ILE A 159 21.70 22.70 4.64
CA ILE A 159 22.92 23.50 4.89
C ILE A 159 22.74 24.50 6.06
N GLU A 160 21.52 25.01 6.29
CA GLU A 160 21.27 26.05 7.30
C GLU A 160 20.41 25.57 8.48
N LYS A 161 20.84 25.91 9.70
CA LYS A 161 20.28 25.45 10.97
C LYS A 161 18.84 25.96 11.23
N ALA A 162 18.52 27.17 10.77
CA ALA A 162 17.24 27.84 11.03
C ALA A 162 16.07 27.36 10.16
N GLU A 163 16.33 26.65 9.06
CA GLU A 163 15.30 26.24 8.09
C GLU A 163 15.26 24.72 7.86
N ARG A 164 15.89 23.95 8.73
CA ARG A 164 16.12 22.52 8.56
C ARG A 164 14.81 21.73 8.43
N GLY A 165 13.84 21.97 9.31
CA GLY A 165 12.51 21.32 9.25
C GLY A 165 11.77 21.65 7.95
N ARG A 166 11.77 22.94 7.56
CA ARG A 166 11.17 23.43 6.32
C ARG A 166 11.76 22.77 5.07
N ARG A 167 13.09 22.71 4.93
CA ARG A 167 13.76 22.17 3.74
C ARG A 167 13.63 20.65 3.62
N LEU A 168 13.68 19.93 4.74
CA LEU A 168 13.48 18.47 4.76
C LEU A 168 12.03 18.08 4.49
N GLY A 169 11.06 18.82 5.04
CA GLY A 169 9.65 18.61 4.73
C GLY A 169 9.32 18.91 3.27
N ALA A 170 9.95 19.94 2.67
CA ALA A 170 9.82 20.25 1.25
C ALA A 170 10.39 19.14 0.36
N LEU A 171 11.54 18.55 0.72
CA LEU A 171 12.12 17.41 0.02
C LEU A 171 11.15 16.22 -0.02
N TYR A 172 10.63 15.83 1.14
CA TYR A 172 9.66 14.73 1.23
C TYR A 172 8.38 15.04 0.44
N ALA A 173 7.87 16.27 0.52
CA ALA A 173 6.67 16.68 -0.21
C ALA A 173 6.87 16.64 -1.75
N VAL A 174 8.01 17.14 -2.26
CA VAL A 174 8.29 17.18 -3.71
C VAL A 174 8.42 15.77 -4.29
N ASN A 175 9.13 14.86 -3.62
CA ASN A 175 9.23 13.47 -4.07
C ASN A 175 7.90 12.74 -3.99
N THR A 176 7.15 12.92 -2.91
CA THR A 176 5.82 12.32 -2.74
C THR A 176 4.85 12.83 -3.81
N PHE A 177 4.90 14.12 -4.15
CA PHE A 177 4.10 14.69 -5.23
C PHE A 177 4.56 14.24 -6.62
N GLY A 178 5.86 14.02 -6.83
CA GLY A 178 6.37 13.28 -7.99
C GLY A 178 5.73 11.91 -8.08
N GLY A 179 5.70 11.19 -6.97
CA GLY A 179 5.03 9.89 -6.85
C GLY A 179 3.55 9.91 -7.22
N VAL A 180 2.80 10.94 -6.79
CA VAL A 180 1.40 11.17 -7.21
C VAL A 180 1.28 11.19 -8.73
N VAL A 181 2.13 11.97 -9.41
CA VAL A 181 2.13 12.07 -10.87
C VAL A 181 2.53 10.75 -11.51
N GLY A 182 3.54 10.07 -10.96
CA GLY A 182 3.97 8.74 -11.40
C GLY A 182 2.86 7.69 -11.35
N ALA A 183 2.17 7.57 -10.20
CA ALA A 183 1.08 6.62 -10.02
C ALA A 183 -0.11 6.89 -10.95
N LEU A 184 -0.49 8.17 -11.11
CA LEU A 184 -1.53 8.58 -12.06
C LEU A 184 -1.16 8.24 -13.50
N LEU A 185 0.06 8.58 -13.92
CA LEU A 185 0.55 8.28 -15.27
C LEU A 185 0.59 6.77 -15.50
N ALA A 186 1.13 5.99 -14.56
CA ALA A 186 1.24 4.55 -14.68
C ALA A 186 -0.13 3.87 -14.86
N GLY A 187 -1.04 4.11 -13.91
CA GLY A 187 -2.33 3.42 -13.87
C GLY A 187 -3.31 3.86 -14.95
N LEU A 188 -3.29 5.14 -15.36
CA LEU A 188 -4.29 5.69 -16.28
C LEU A 188 -3.82 5.82 -17.73
N PHE A 189 -2.51 5.92 -17.97
CA PHE A 189 -1.99 6.27 -19.30
C PHE A 189 -0.90 5.30 -19.80
N LEU A 190 0.13 5.05 -19.00
CA LEU A 190 1.32 4.30 -19.45
C LEU A 190 1.02 2.81 -19.60
N ILE A 191 0.42 2.16 -18.59
CA ILE A 191 0.08 0.74 -18.70
C ILE A 191 -0.96 0.50 -19.81
N PRO A 192 -2.04 1.29 -19.93
CA PRO A 192 -3.00 1.13 -21.03
C PRO A 192 -2.38 1.33 -22.42
N ALA A 193 -1.45 2.28 -22.58
CA ALA A 193 -0.87 2.61 -23.89
C ALA A 193 0.35 1.76 -24.27
N LEU A 194 1.24 1.49 -23.31
CA LEU A 194 2.55 0.88 -23.55
C LEU A 194 2.65 -0.55 -23.02
N GLY A 195 1.74 -0.95 -22.12
CA GLY A 195 1.84 -2.17 -21.33
C GLY A 195 2.68 -1.99 -20.06
N VAL A 196 2.74 -3.04 -19.24
CA VAL A 196 3.49 -3.05 -17.97
C VAL A 196 4.99 -2.88 -18.23
N SER A 197 5.54 -3.61 -19.20
CA SER A 197 6.95 -3.57 -19.59
C SER A 197 7.33 -2.21 -20.15
N GLY A 198 6.47 -1.62 -20.99
CA GLY A 198 6.68 -0.28 -21.53
C GLY A 198 6.71 0.81 -20.45
N ALA A 199 5.86 0.69 -19.43
CA ALA A 199 5.89 1.59 -18.27
C ALA A 199 7.20 1.45 -17.47
N LEU A 200 7.71 0.23 -17.27
CA LEU A 200 9.00 -0.02 -16.62
C LEU A 200 10.17 0.59 -17.41
N TYR A 201 10.20 0.41 -18.73
CA TYR A 201 11.24 0.98 -19.58
C TYR A 201 11.24 2.50 -19.58
N LEU A 202 10.05 3.13 -19.62
CA LEU A 202 9.94 4.58 -19.52
C LEU A 202 10.43 5.07 -18.15
N GLY A 203 10.01 4.43 -17.06
CA GLY A 203 10.51 4.73 -15.72
C GLY A 203 12.03 4.63 -15.66
N GLY A 204 12.61 3.52 -16.14
CA GLY A 204 14.07 3.31 -16.20
C GLY A 204 14.80 4.40 -16.99
N SER A 205 14.20 4.84 -18.10
CA SER A 205 14.74 5.92 -18.92
C SER A 205 14.73 7.27 -18.19
N LEU A 206 13.67 7.56 -17.42
CA LEU A 206 13.60 8.74 -16.56
C LEU A 206 14.69 8.72 -15.49
N ASP A 207 14.94 7.57 -14.85
CA ASP A 207 16.01 7.41 -13.85
C ASP A 207 17.40 7.63 -14.44
N LEU A 208 17.66 7.18 -15.68
CA LEU A 208 18.93 7.46 -16.37
C LEU A 208 19.09 8.97 -16.67
N VAL A 209 18.02 9.67 -17.04
CA VAL A 209 18.03 11.13 -17.20
C VAL A 209 18.31 11.82 -15.87
N VAL A 210 17.65 11.41 -14.80
CA VAL A 210 17.89 11.89 -13.42
C VAL A 210 19.35 11.68 -13.04
N ALA A 211 19.92 10.50 -13.30
CA ALA A 211 21.32 10.19 -13.02
C ALA A 211 22.28 11.09 -13.81
N ALA A 212 22.04 11.28 -15.11
CA ALA A 212 22.87 12.13 -15.96
C ALA A 212 22.86 13.60 -15.48
N VAL A 213 21.68 14.13 -15.13
CA VAL A 213 21.56 15.49 -14.58
C VAL A 213 22.22 15.58 -13.21
N ALA A 214 22.09 14.57 -12.35
CA ALA A 214 22.74 14.54 -11.03
C ALA A 214 24.27 14.52 -11.15
N PHE A 215 24.84 13.75 -12.08
CA PHE A 215 26.29 13.79 -12.36
C PHE A 215 26.74 15.14 -12.91
N TRP A 216 25.96 15.75 -13.80
CA TRP A 216 26.23 17.08 -14.32
C TRP A 216 26.20 18.13 -13.20
N LEU A 217 25.19 18.09 -12.33
CA LEU A 217 25.10 18.96 -11.15
C LEU A 217 26.28 18.75 -10.19
N ALA A 218 26.70 17.49 -9.99
CA ALA A 218 27.85 17.16 -9.14
C ALA A 218 29.15 17.77 -9.68
N ARG A 219 29.35 17.79 -11.00
CA ARG A 219 30.51 18.44 -11.64
C ARG A 219 30.51 19.96 -11.49
N GLN A 220 29.32 20.55 -11.49
CA GLN A 220 29.17 22.00 -11.36
C GLN A 220 29.13 22.49 -9.92
N TRP A 221 28.89 21.62 -8.95
CA TRP A 221 28.74 22.00 -7.54
C TRP A 221 30.01 22.71 -7.05
N PRO A 222 29.90 23.89 -6.39
CA PRO A 222 31.09 24.67 -6.08
C PRO A 222 31.96 23.84 -5.12
N ALA A 223 33.25 23.72 -5.43
CA ALA A 223 34.24 23.47 -4.39
C ALA A 223 34.22 24.69 -3.47
N GLU A 224 34.25 24.48 -2.17
CA GLU A 224 34.33 25.57 -1.21
C GLU A 224 35.56 26.43 -1.54
N PRO A 225 35.45 27.78 -1.60
CA PRO A 225 36.62 28.61 -1.80
C PRO A 225 37.57 28.41 -0.62
N ALA A 226 38.85 28.15 -0.91
CA ALA A 226 39.93 27.98 0.07
C ALA A 226 40.29 29.29 0.82
N GLN A 227 39.31 30.13 1.15
CA GLN A 227 39.53 31.46 1.71
C GLN A 227 39.03 31.52 3.15
N LEU A 228 39.88 31.09 4.08
CA LEU A 228 39.97 31.55 5.48
C LEU A 228 41.31 31.09 6.12
N GLN A 229 42.36 30.86 5.32
CA GLN A 229 43.69 30.46 5.84
C GLN A 229 44.70 31.63 5.94
N ASP A 230 44.42 32.78 5.32
CA ASP A 230 45.36 33.90 5.22
C ASP A 230 44.86 35.19 5.93
N GLU A 231 44.30 35.08 7.13
CA GLU A 231 44.39 36.25 8.04
C GLU A 231 45.76 36.20 8.75
N PRO A 232 46.58 37.27 8.68
CA PRO A 232 47.83 37.32 9.42
C PRO A 232 47.51 37.24 10.91
N LYS A 233 47.91 36.13 11.54
CA LYS A 233 47.83 35.95 13.00
C LYS A 233 48.38 37.20 13.70
N GLN A 234 47.52 37.96 14.35
CA GLN A 234 47.97 38.98 15.29
C GLN A 234 48.83 38.29 16.37
N PRO A 235 50.00 38.85 16.72
CA PRO A 235 50.83 38.28 17.77
C PRO A 235 50.06 38.32 19.09
N ALA A 236 50.02 37.17 19.77
CA ALA A 236 49.34 37.00 21.04
C ALA A 236 49.84 38.02 22.09
N PRO A 237 48.98 38.56 22.98
CA PRO A 237 49.41 39.43 24.05
C PRO A 237 50.41 38.71 24.96
N ALA A 238 51.51 39.40 25.29
CA ALA A 238 52.58 38.87 26.12
C ALA A 238 52.05 38.41 27.49
N VAL A 239 52.19 37.11 27.76
CA VAL A 239 51.92 36.53 29.07
C VAL A 239 53.01 36.99 30.05
N LEU A 240 52.62 37.75 31.06
CA LEU A 240 53.46 38.03 32.24
C LEU A 240 53.84 36.70 32.89
N LYS A 241 55.12 36.34 32.86
CA LYS A 241 55.68 35.19 33.58
C LYS A 241 55.61 35.47 35.09
N SER A 242 54.89 34.61 35.82
CA SER A 242 55.01 34.49 37.27
C SER A 242 56.41 33.97 37.65
N PRO A 243 57.01 34.35 38.79
CA PRO A 243 58.37 33.95 39.15
C PRO A 243 58.46 32.45 39.49
N GLU A 244 59.52 31.80 39.00
CA GLU A 244 59.89 30.42 39.35
C GLU A 244 60.32 30.29 40.83
N PRO A 245 59.98 29.19 41.52
CA PRO A 245 60.49 28.91 42.86
C PRO A 245 61.93 28.35 42.78
N GLN A 246 62.84 28.97 43.54
CA GLN A 246 64.23 28.53 43.69
C GLN A 246 64.38 27.28 44.57
N PRO A 247 65.46 26.47 44.41
CA PRO A 247 65.62 25.18 45.07
C PRO A 247 66.13 25.33 46.51
N ALA A 248 65.68 24.41 47.36
CA ALA A 248 66.06 24.34 48.77
C ALA A 248 67.41 23.64 48.98
N GLU A 249 68.35 24.33 49.65
CA GLU A 249 69.49 23.71 50.33
C GLU A 249 69.56 24.13 51.82
N GLN A 250 69.41 23.11 52.67
CA GLN A 250 70.06 22.86 53.97
C GLN A 250 70.33 24.03 54.95
N SER A 251 69.74 24.00 56.15
CA SER A 251 70.24 23.23 57.30
C SER A 251 69.71 23.74 58.66
N LYS A 252 69.50 22.79 59.60
CA LYS A 252 69.56 22.91 61.08
C LYS A 252 68.54 23.88 61.72
N ARG A 253 67.63 23.47 62.60
CA ARG A 253 67.88 22.96 63.97
C ARG A 253 66.53 22.86 64.72
N ALA A 254 66.50 21.96 65.70
CA ALA A 254 65.59 21.86 66.85
C ALA A 254 64.11 21.52 66.58
N ARG A 255 63.65 20.26 66.69
CA ARG A 255 63.41 19.43 67.89
C ARG A 255 62.57 20.10 69.00
N ARG A 256 61.53 19.34 69.41
CA ARG A 256 60.67 19.44 70.62
C ARG A 256 59.52 20.44 70.45
N THR A 257 58.27 20.17 70.82
CA THR A 257 57.71 19.20 71.78
C THR A 257 56.23 19.02 71.50
N ALA A 258 55.71 17.83 71.84
CA ALA A 258 54.30 17.52 71.93
C ALA A 258 53.57 18.35 73.02
N ALA A 259 52.24 18.51 72.88
CA ALA A 259 51.24 18.01 73.82
C ALA A 259 50.04 18.95 74.07
N ARG A 260 48.86 18.30 74.02
CA ARG A 260 47.70 18.42 74.93
C ARG A 260 46.64 19.53 74.78
N GLN A 261 45.39 19.01 74.77
CA GLN A 261 44.17 19.44 75.49
C GLN A 261 43.54 20.79 75.07
N GLY A 262 42.24 20.97 75.03
CA GLY A 262 41.08 20.15 75.40
C GLY A 262 39.79 21.00 75.28
N SER A 263 38.66 20.31 75.13
CA SER A 263 37.28 20.65 75.52
C SER A 263 36.78 22.10 75.62
N GLY A 264 35.58 22.34 75.05
CA GLY A 264 34.42 22.72 75.87
C GLY A 264 33.73 24.05 75.56
N GLY A 265 32.44 23.95 75.18
CA GLY A 265 31.37 24.70 75.87
C GLY A 265 30.98 26.09 75.38
N GLN A 266 29.95 26.14 74.52
CA GLN A 266 28.62 26.79 74.72
C GLN A 266 28.50 28.32 75.02
N PRO A 267 27.31 28.91 74.74
CA PRO A 267 27.15 30.24 74.15
C PRO A 267 26.60 31.31 75.11
N VAL A 268 26.57 32.57 74.64
CA VAL A 268 25.84 33.66 75.31
C VAL A 268 24.91 34.37 74.33
N VAL A 269 23.64 34.40 74.73
CA VAL A 269 22.51 35.18 74.20
C VAL A 269 22.48 36.54 74.90
N ALA A 270 22.14 37.61 74.18
CA ALA A 270 21.37 38.79 74.63
C ALA A 270 21.44 39.88 73.53
N MET A 271 20.51 40.81 73.33
CA MET A 271 19.10 41.00 73.66
C MET A 271 18.72 42.34 72.98
N GLN A 272 17.54 42.39 72.38
CA GLN A 272 16.66 43.52 72.00
C GLN A 272 17.14 44.98 72.17
N THR A 273 16.76 45.83 71.19
CA THR A 273 15.80 46.94 71.44
C THR A 273 15.19 47.48 70.13
N ALA A 274 13.91 47.86 70.23
CA ALA A 274 13.00 48.30 69.18
C ALA A 274 13.00 49.83 68.96
N GLY A 275 12.39 50.29 67.87
CA GLY A 275 11.97 51.69 67.69
C GLY A 275 11.48 51.98 66.27
N GLY A 276 10.17 52.18 66.10
CA GLY A 276 9.49 52.37 64.81
C GLY A 276 9.47 53.79 64.26
N GLY A 277 8.96 53.93 63.03
CA GLY A 277 8.66 55.21 62.38
C GLY A 277 8.19 55.05 60.93
N ILE A 278 6.95 55.49 60.66
CA ILE A 278 6.23 55.39 59.38
C ILE A 278 6.41 56.70 58.58
N ARG A 279 6.83 56.66 57.29
CA ARG A 279 6.20 57.33 56.12
C ARG A 279 7.03 57.30 54.82
N THR A 280 6.40 56.76 53.77
CA THR A 280 6.36 57.19 52.35
C THR A 280 7.64 57.64 51.62
N GLN A 281 8.10 56.88 50.62
CA GLN A 281 7.99 57.22 49.18
C GLN A 281 8.75 56.24 48.26
N ALA A 282 8.06 55.85 47.18
CA ALA A 282 8.54 55.64 45.81
C ALA A 282 9.78 54.75 45.49
N ARG A 283 9.46 53.66 44.76
CA ARG A 283 10.16 53.10 43.59
C ARG A 283 11.68 52.83 43.67
N GLY A 284 12.01 51.54 43.70
CA GLY A 284 13.21 51.03 43.02
C GLY A 284 13.81 49.78 43.67
N GLY A 285 13.80 48.66 42.93
CA GLY A 285 14.86 47.65 43.06
C GLY A 285 14.53 46.35 43.81
N ALA A 286 14.66 45.24 43.07
CA ALA A 286 15.07 43.91 43.51
C ALA A 286 14.17 43.15 44.50
N VAL A 287 13.21 42.39 43.95
CA VAL A 287 12.66 41.21 44.65
C VAL A 287 13.63 40.04 44.44
N ALA A 288 14.40 39.74 45.48
CA ALA A 288 15.07 38.46 45.64
C ALA A 288 14.00 37.36 45.75
N ALA A 289 14.06 36.38 44.85
CA ALA A 289 13.17 35.23 44.83
C ALA A 289 13.38 34.38 46.09
N SER A 290 12.36 34.34 46.95
CA SER A 290 12.19 33.37 48.02
C SER A 290 12.12 31.96 47.42
N GLN A 291 13.12 31.13 47.72
CA GLN A 291 13.12 29.69 47.48
C GLN A 291 11.98 29.03 48.28
N ALA A 292 10.98 28.53 47.57
CA ALA A 292 10.06 27.52 48.10
C ALA A 292 10.67 26.13 47.84
N PRO A 293 10.56 25.18 48.77
CA PRO A 293 11.21 23.88 48.65
C PRO A 293 10.61 23.08 47.50
N ASP A 294 11.47 22.61 46.60
CA ASP A 294 11.18 21.59 45.62
C ASP A 294 10.62 20.36 46.33
N VAL A 295 9.29 20.20 46.28
CA VAL A 295 8.68 18.89 46.49
C VAL A 295 9.06 18.08 45.26
N ALA A 296 10.18 17.35 45.38
CA ALA A 296 10.61 16.35 44.42
C ALA A 296 9.50 15.32 44.24
N ALA A 297 8.66 15.53 43.23
CA ALA A 297 7.81 14.50 42.68
C ALA A 297 8.71 13.31 42.30
N GLY A 298 8.43 12.13 42.87
CA GLY A 298 9.19 10.92 42.60
C GLY A 298 9.27 10.59 41.10
N PRO A 299 10.29 9.82 40.68
CA PRO A 299 10.55 9.53 39.27
C PRO A 299 9.56 8.48 38.75
N LEU A 300 8.32 8.89 38.48
CA LEU A 300 7.45 8.13 37.60
C LEU A 300 7.94 8.35 36.16
N LEU A 301 8.78 7.42 35.66
CA LEU A 301 9.16 7.26 34.24
C LEU A 301 9.20 8.57 33.46
N ALA A 302 10.28 9.35 33.60
CA ALA A 302 10.54 10.49 32.72
C ALA A 302 10.82 9.95 31.30
N LEU A 303 9.75 9.66 30.55
CA LEU A 303 9.80 9.16 29.18
C LEU A 303 10.49 10.20 28.32
N ASN A 304 11.60 9.84 27.68
CA ASN A 304 12.34 10.72 26.79
C ASN A 304 11.46 11.11 25.57
N PRO A 305 11.12 12.41 25.39
CA PRO A 305 10.28 12.89 24.28
C PRO A 305 10.66 12.38 22.89
N ALA A 306 11.95 12.31 22.55
CA ALA A 306 12.40 11.82 21.25
C ALA A 306 12.19 10.32 21.09
N ARG A 307 12.39 9.52 22.16
CA ARG A 307 12.09 8.08 22.10
C ARG A 307 10.60 7.84 21.92
N LEU A 308 9.77 8.61 22.63
CA LEU A 308 8.32 8.55 22.53
C LEU A 308 7.83 8.97 21.13
N ALA A 309 8.42 10.03 20.56
CA ALA A 309 8.14 10.46 19.20
C ALA A 309 8.59 9.42 18.16
N LEU A 310 9.75 8.78 18.34
CA LEU A 310 10.24 7.72 17.44
C LEU A 310 9.33 6.49 17.44
N ILE A 311 9.02 5.96 18.63
CA ILE A 311 8.12 4.80 18.77
C ILE A 311 6.74 5.17 18.23
N GLY A 312 6.22 6.34 18.61
CA GLY A 312 4.96 6.85 18.09
C GLY A 312 4.96 7.01 16.57
N TYR A 313 6.08 7.43 15.97
CA TYR A 313 6.21 7.56 14.52
C TYR A 313 6.26 6.19 13.83
N ALA A 314 6.92 5.19 14.42
CA ALA A 314 6.87 3.80 13.96
C ALA A 314 5.44 3.25 13.97
N VAL A 315 4.71 3.44 15.08
CA VAL A 315 3.30 3.01 15.20
C VAL A 315 2.41 3.79 14.24
N SER A 316 2.69 5.07 13.99
CA SER A 316 2.01 5.86 12.98
C SER A 316 2.24 5.29 11.57
N GLY A 317 3.46 4.85 11.25
CA GLY A 317 3.77 4.16 10.00
C GLY A 317 3.02 2.84 9.87
N PHE A 318 2.98 2.05 10.94
CA PHE A 318 2.17 0.82 11.02
C PHE A 318 0.69 1.10 10.72
N ALA A 319 0.12 2.11 11.38
CA ALA A 319 -1.26 2.49 11.16
C ALA A 319 -1.50 2.99 9.73
N ALA A 320 -0.61 3.85 9.21
CA ALA A 320 -0.71 4.42 7.87
C ALA A 320 -0.78 3.35 6.77
N LEU A 321 0.14 2.38 6.77
CA LEU A 321 0.12 1.29 5.78
C LEU A 321 -0.98 0.25 6.06
N GLY A 322 -1.33 0.04 7.33
CA GLY A 322 -2.48 -0.76 7.69
C GLY A 322 -3.79 -0.18 7.12
N TYR A 323 -3.99 1.13 7.25
CA TYR A 323 -5.10 1.84 6.63
C TYR A 323 -5.04 1.75 5.12
N GLN A 324 -3.85 1.87 4.52
CA GLN A 324 -3.70 1.74 3.07
C GLN A 324 -4.26 0.39 2.57
N VAL A 325 -3.91 -0.72 3.23
CA VAL A 325 -4.43 -2.06 2.89
C VAL A 325 -5.94 -2.15 3.14
N VAL A 326 -6.41 -1.76 4.32
CA VAL A 326 -7.84 -1.86 4.72
C VAL A 326 -8.73 -0.96 3.86
N TRP A 327 -8.30 0.26 3.55
CA TRP A 327 -9.05 1.19 2.71
C TRP A 327 -9.03 0.84 1.24
N THR A 328 -7.95 0.24 0.72
CA THR A 328 -7.97 -0.32 -0.64
C THR A 328 -9.06 -1.38 -0.76
N ARG A 329 -9.15 -2.27 0.23
CA ARG A 329 -10.20 -3.30 0.32
C ARG A 329 -11.58 -2.71 0.45
N THR A 330 -11.75 -1.72 1.33
CA THR A 330 -13.03 -1.04 1.54
C THR A 330 -13.48 -0.31 0.26
N LEU A 331 -12.57 0.38 -0.42
CA LEU A 331 -12.85 1.09 -1.67
C LEU A 331 -13.29 0.12 -2.76
N ALA A 332 -12.65 -1.04 -2.87
CA ALA A 332 -13.00 -2.07 -3.86
C ALA A 332 -14.44 -2.60 -3.72
N ILE A 333 -15.06 -2.52 -2.53
CA ILE A 333 -16.48 -2.90 -2.29
C ILE A 333 -17.46 -1.94 -2.97
N PHE A 334 -17.08 -0.68 -3.13
CA PHE A 334 -17.95 0.35 -3.71
C PHE A 334 -17.49 0.81 -5.09
N SER A 335 -16.31 0.34 -5.50
CA SER A 335 -15.69 0.73 -6.77
C SER A 335 -16.42 0.10 -7.94
N LEU A 336 -16.77 0.95 -8.91
CA LEU A 336 -17.26 0.49 -10.21
C LEU A 336 -16.09 0.05 -11.11
N ASN A 337 -14.89 0.56 -10.86
CA ASN A 337 -13.68 0.35 -11.65
C ASN A 337 -12.58 -0.29 -10.77
N ALA A 338 -12.82 -1.50 -10.26
CA ALA A 338 -12.00 -2.11 -9.21
C ALA A 338 -10.49 -2.21 -9.57
N VAL A 339 -10.14 -2.32 -10.86
CA VAL A 339 -8.75 -2.30 -11.35
C VAL A 339 -8.03 -0.97 -11.01
N PHE A 340 -8.76 0.13 -10.86
CA PHE A 340 -8.21 1.45 -10.54
C PHE A 340 -8.29 1.83 -9.06
N SER A 341 -9.00 1.07 -8.23
CA SER A 341 -9.17 1.40 -6.81
C SER A 341 -7.85 1.55 -6.09
N PHE A 342 -6.87 0.68 -6.39
CA PHE A 342 -5.52 0.80 -5.85
C PHE A 342 -4.86 2.13 -6.22
N THR A 343 -4.89 2.50 -7.51
CA THR A 343 -4.34 3.78 -8.00
C THR A 343 -5.05 4.98 -7.37
N ILE A 344 -6.39 4.96 -7.31
CA ILE A 344 -7.19 6.04 -6.70
C ILE A 344 -6.83 6.21 -5.22
N MET A 345 -6.80 5.10 -4.48
CA MET A 345 -6.42 5.09 -3.06
C MET A 345 -4.99 5.62 -2.88
N LEU A 346 -4.02 5.09 -3.64
CA LEU A 346 -2.60 5.45 -3.54
C LEU A 346 -2.39 6.94 -3.84
N VAL A 347 -2.97 7.43 -4.94
CA VAL A 347 -2.87 8.84 -5.33
C VAL A 347 -3.49 9.75 -4.28
N THR A 348 -4.70 9.43 -3.81
CA THR A 348 -5.38 10.22 -2.77
C THR A 348 -4.56 10.28 -1.48
N PHE A 349 -4.00 9.13 -1.08
CA PHE A 349 -3.16 8.99 0.10
C PHE A 349 -1.88 9.83 -0.02
N LEU A 350 -1.19 9.73 -1.15
CA LEU A 350 0.05 10.48 -1.41
C LEU A 350 -0.18 11.99 -1.54
N ILE A 351 -1.31 12.44 -2.13
CA ILE A 351 -1.68 13.86 -2.15
C ILE A 351 -1.82 14.38 -0.71
N GLY A 352 -2.53 13.64 0.16
CA GLY A 352 -2.66 13.98 1.56
C GLY A 352 -1.30 14.05 2.26
N LEU A 353 -0.46 13.03 2.12
CA LEU A 353 0.88 13.02 2.71
C LEU A 353 1.73 14.22 2.26
N ALA A 354 1.77 14.50 0.96
CA ALA A 354 2.53 15.61 0.38
C ALA A 354 2.00 16.96 0.89
N ALA A 355 0.68 17.17 0.85
CA ALA A 355 0.04 18.40 1.31
C ALA A 355 0.23 18.62 2.82
N GLY A 356 0.08 17.55 3.61
CA GLY A 356 0.28 17.56 5.06
C GLY A 356 1.71 17.90 5.46
N SER A 357 2.69 17.27 4.81
CA SER A 357 4.11 17.56 5.02
C SER A 357 4.43 19.01 4.65
N ALA A 358 3.99 19.48 3.47
CA ALA A 358 4.22 20.86 3.02
C ALA A 358 3.57 21.91 3.95
N TRP A 359 2.36 21.62 4.44
CA TRP A 359 1.63 22.45 5.38
C TRP A 359 2.37 22.54 6.72
N MET A 360 2.73 21.40 7.31
CA MET A 360 3.36 21.35 8.62
C MET A 360 4.80 21.83 8.60
N ALA A 361 5.54 21.62 7.52
CA ALA A 361 6.92 22.11 7.34
C ALA A 361 7.03 23.64 7.49
N ARG A 362 5.97 24.41 7.20
CA ARG A 362 5.95 25.88 7.37
C ARG A 362 5.64 26.33 8.79
N ARG A 363 5.00 25.48 9.61
CA ARG A 363 4.50 25.84 10.94
C ARG A 363 5.25 25.17 12.07
N VAL A 364 5.89 24.04 11.80
CA VAL A 364 6.51 23.20 12.82
C VAL A 364 7.58 23.97 13.60
N ASP A 365 8.39 24.80 12.95
CA ASP A 365 9.48 25.54 13.60
C ASP A 365 8.97 26.66 14.53
N GLN A 366 7.73 27.12 14.33
CA GLN A 366 7.08 28.16 15.14
C GLN A 366 6.42 27.60 16.41
N SER A 367 6.22 26.29 16.51
CA SER A 367 5.51 25.69 17.64
C SER A 367 6.41 25.60 18.89
N PRO A 368 5.98 26.11 20.06
CA PRO A 368 6.74 25.97 21.30
C PRO A 368 6.62 24.58 21.94
N ARG A 369 5.66 23.73 21.49
CA ARG A 369 5.37 22.42 22.08
C ARG A 369 5.20 21.33 20.99
N PRO A 370 6.29 20.90 20.34
CA PRO A 370 6.22 19.96 19.23
C PRO A 370 5.66 18.57 19.63
N LEU A 371 5.90 18.11 20.87
CA LEU A 371 5.35 16.83 21.33
C LEU A 371 3.82 16.87 21.51
N ALA A 372 3.27 17.99 21.99
CA ALA A 372 1.82 18.16 22.10
C ALA A 372 1.18 18.23 20.71
N LEU A 373 1.83 18.92 19.76
CA LEU A 373 1.40 18.96 18.38
C LEU A 373 1.37 17.55 17.75
N PHE A 374 2.42 16.75 17.97
CA PHE A 374 2.45 15.35 17.55
C PHE A 374 1.27 14.56 18.13
N GLY A 375 0.98 14.73 19.42
CA GLY A 375 -0.13 14.04 20.07
C GLY A 375 -1.50 14.42 19.51
N TRP A 376 -1.75 15.70 19.23
CA TRP A 376 -2.99 16.15 18.60
C TRP A 376 -3.16 15.64 17.16
N LEU A 377 -2.08 15.56 16.38
CA LEU A 377 -2.13 14.96 15.04
C LEU A 377 -2.54 13.49 15.11
N GLN A 378 -1.95 12.72 16.04
CA GLN A 378 -2.25 11.30 16.23
C GLN A 378 -3.70 11.06 16.71
N LEU A 379 -4.21 11.90 17.63
CA LEU A 379 -5.63 11.87 17.99
C LEU A 379 -6.54 12.16 16.79
N GLY A 380 -6.18 13.16 15.99
CA GLY A 380 -6.93 13.52 14.80
C GLY A 380 -6.97 12.39 13.77
N ILE A 381 -5.86 11.68 13.56
CA ILE A 381 -5.79 10.50 12.67
C ILE A 381 -6.78 9.42 13.15
N GLY A 382 -6.75 9.07 14.44
CA GLY A 382 -7.66 8.06 15.00
C GLY A 382 -9.13 8.46 14.91
N ALA A 383 -9.46 9.72 15.21
CA ALA A 383 -10.82 10.24 15.08
C ALA A 383 -11.31 10.24 13.62
N CYS A 384 -10.45 10.64 12.68
CA CYS A 384 -10.77 10.63 11.25
C CYS A 384 -10.97 9.21 10.72
N ALA A 385 -10.24 8.21 11.25
CA ALA A 385 -10.43 6.81 10.85
C ALA A 385 -11.82 6.28 11.25
N VAL A 386 -12.34 6.64 12.43
CA VAL A 386 -13.72 6.30 12.83
C VAL A 386 -14.72 7.02 11.93
N LEU A 387 -14.49 8.31 11.63
CA LEU A 387 -15.36 9.06 10.70
C LEU A 387 -15.34 8.46 9.28
N ALA A 388 -14.17 7.97 8.83
CA ALA A 388 -14.03 7.34 7.52
C ALA A 388 -14.93 6.10 7.38
N LEU A 389 -15.13 5.31 8.45
CA LEU A 389 -16.06 4.17 8.44
C LEU A 389 -17.49 4.60 8.09
N TYR A 390 -17.99 5.67 8.72
CA TYR A 390 -19.31 6.24 8.38
C TYR A 390 -19.35 6.79 6.96
N ALA A 391 -18.27 7.42 6.50
CA ALA A 391 -18.21 8.00 5.18
C ALA A 391 -18.17 6.92 4.07
N PHE A 392 -17.44 5.82 4.29
CA PHE A 392 -17.44 4.66 3.39
C PHE A 392 -18.81 4.00 3.30
N ALA A 393 -19.55 3.89 4.41
CA ALA A 393 -20.93 3.40 4.39
C ALA A 393 -21.87 4.27 3.51
N ARG A 394 -21.53 5.55 3.31
CA ARG A 394 -22.24 6.49 2.43
C ARG A 394 -21.58 6.66 1.05
N MET A 395 -20.61 5.81 0.71
CA MET A 395 -19.85 5.93 -0.54
C MET A 395 -20.74 5.92 -1.80
N PRO A 396 -21.78 5.09 -1.92
CA PRO A 396 -22.65 5.15 -3.09
C PRO A 396 -23.41 6.47 -3.23
N THR A 397 -23.82 7.11 -2.11
CA THR A 397 -24.38 8.47 -2.12
C THR A 397 -23.33 9.47 -2.58
N LEU A 398 -22.09 9.36 -2.10
CA LEU A 398 -20.98 10.21 -2.53
C LEU A 398 -20.73 10.09 -4.04
N LEU A 399 -20.67 8.86 -4.56
CA LEU A 399 -20.53 8.60 -6.00
C LEU A 399 -21.69 9.21 -6.82
N ALA A 400 -22.92 9.15 -6.30
CA ALA A 400 -24.09 9.75 -6.95
C ALA A 400 -24.04 11.29 -6.94
N MET A 401 -23.51 11.92 -5.88
CA MET A 401 -23.35 13.37 -5.83
C MET A 401 -22.38 13.91 -6.89
N PHE A 402 -21.41 13.11 -7.30
CA PHE A 402 -20.42 13.49 -8.30
C PHE A 402 -20.80 13.08 -9.75
N THR A 403 -21.95 12.43 -10.00
CA THR A 403 -22.27 11.94 -11.37
C THR A 403 -23.75 11.86 -11.78
N ALA A 404 -23.99 12.05 -13.09
CA ALA A 404 -25.12 11.50 -13.87
C ALA A 404 -24.74 10.21 -14.66
N ARG A 405 -23.57 9.63 -14.38
CA ARG A 405 -22.99 8.35 -14.88
C ARG A 405 -23.06 8.14 -16.40
N THR A 406 -22.55 9.08 -17.20
CA THR A 406 -22.62 8.96 -18.67
C THR A 406 -21.33 8.48 -19.34
N THR A 407 -20.15 8.61 -18.71
CA THR A 407 -18.86 8.22 -19.34
C THR A 407 -17.87 7.58 -18.35
N PHE A 408 -16.95 6.74 -18.83
CA PHE A 408 -15.87 6.12 -18.04
C PHE A 408 -15.08 7.15 -17.22
N ALA A 409 -14.62 8.23 -17.87
CA ALA A 409 -13.84 9.28 -17.21
C ALA A 409 -14.65 9.95 -16.07
N SER A 410 -15.95 10.22 -16.29
CA SER A 410 -16.80 10.79 -15.24
C SER A 410 -16.97 9.86 -14.03
N SER A 411 -17.09 8.55 -14.27
CA SER A 411 -17.18 7.54 -13.20
C SER A 411 -15.88 7.43 -12.42
N LEU A 412 -14.73 7.44 -13.11
CA LEU A 412 -13.41 7.40 -12.49
C LEU A 412 -13.15 8.63 -11.62
N TRP A 413 -13.44 9.84 -12.13
CA TRP A 413 -13.26 11.08 -11.37
C TRP A 413 -14.17 11.15 -10.16
N ALA A 414 -15.41 10.67 -10.28
CA ALA A 414 -16.32 10.61 -9.14
C ALA A 414 -15.85 9.65 -8.06
N GLU A 415 -15.31 8.51 -8.44
CA GLU A 415 -14.69 7.57 -7.50
C GLU A 415 -13.48 8.21 -6.82
N PHE A 416 -12.64 8.91 -7.59
CA PHE A 416 -11.52 9.67 -7.06
C PHE A 416 -11.96 10.74 -6.05
N PHE A 417 -12.95 11.57 -6.39
CA PHE A 417 -13.42 12.63 -5.47
C PHE A 417 -14.14 12.07 -4.24
N ALA A 418 -14.93 11.01 -4.39
CA ALA A 418 -15.55 10.33 -3.27
C ALA A 418 -14.50 9.74 -2.32
N ALA A 419 -13.48 9.06 -2.85
CA ALA A 419 -12.35 8.57 -2.05
C ALA A 419 -11.57 9.73 -1.41
N ALA A 420 -11.34 10.83 -2.14
CA ALA A 420 -10.67 12.01 -1.62
C ALA A 420 -11.41 12.66 -0.45
N VAL A 421 -12.72 12.82 -0.51
CA VAL A 421 -13.53 13.34 0.61
C VAL A 421 -13.32 12.52 1.89
N ILE A 422 -13.18 11.20 1.75
CA ILE A 422 -13.01 10.28 2.88
C ILE A 422 -11.58 10.29 3.40
N MET A 423 -10.59 10.20 2.51
CA MET A 423 -9.20 9.90 2.86
C MET A 423 -8.31 11.13 2.99
N ILE A 424 -8.64 12.27 2.38
CA ILE A 424 -7.69 13.41 2.29
C ILE A 424 -7.35 13.99 3.66
N LEU A 425 -8.34 14.08 4.56
CA LEU A 425 -8.14 14.66 5.89
C LEU A 425 -7.22 13.78 6.76
N PRO A 426 -7.49 12.47 6.98
CA PRO A 426 -6.58 11.64 7.77
C PRO A 426 -5.18 11.55 7.16
N THR A 427 -5.07 11.49 5.83
CA THR A 427 -3.76 11.39 5.15
C THR A 427 -2.98 12.70 5.18
N LEU A 428 -3.65 13.85 5.15
CA LEU A 428 -3.04 15.16 5.45
C LEU A 428 -2.48 15.21 6.87
N LEU A 429 -3.23 14.70 7.86
CA LEU A 429 -2.74 14.62 9.24
C LEU A 429 -1.53 13.68 9.34
N MET A 430 -1.55 12.52 8.67
CA MET A 430 -0.40 11.60 8.59
C MET A 430 0.83 12.27 7.96
N GLY A 431 0.66 13.03 6.88
CA GLY A 431 1.74 13.76 6.22
C GLY A 431 2.36 14.83 7.13
N ALA A 432 1.54 15.46 7.97
CA ALA A 432 2.00 16.43 8.95
C ALA A 432 2.84 15.81 10.08
N VAL A 433 2.78 14.50 10.31
CA VAL A 433 3.54 13.84 11.39
C VAL A 433 5.05 13.88 11.12
N PHE A 434 5.48 13.70 9.86
CA PHE A 434 6.92 13.63 9.52
C PHE A 434 7.70 14.89 9.91
N PRO A 435 7.30 16.13 9.53
CA PRO A 435 8.04 17.33 9.93
C PRO A 435 8.13 17.51 11.45
N VAL A 436 7.08 17.12 12.19
CA VAL A 436 7.06 17.19 13.66
C VAL A 436 8.00 16.18 14.28
N ALA A 437 7.97 14.93 13.82
CA ALA A 437 8.86 13.87 14.28
C ALA A 437 10.33 14.20 13.96
N ALA A 438 10.60 14.73 12.77
CA ALA A 438 11.94 15.16 12.35
C ALA A 438 12.48 16.27 13.27
N ARG A 439 11.66 17.28 13.62
CA ARG A 439 12.07 18.34 14.56
C ARG A 439 12.35 17.77 15.96
N LEU A 440 11.43 16.96 16.50
CA LEU A 440 11.60 16.35 17.84
C LEU A 440 12.89 15.54 17.96
N TYR A 441 13.16 14.70 16.96
CA TYR A 441 14.32 13.82 16.99
C TYR A 441 15.64 14.58 16.77
N THR A 442 15.68 15.52 15.82
CA THR A 442 16.93 16.23 15.50
C THR A 442 17.34 17.26 16.55
N THR A 443 16.39 17.96 17.19
CA THR A 443 16.71 18.95 18.24
C THR A 443 17.25 18.28 19.51
N GLN A 444 16.60 17.21 19.98
CA GLN A 444 16.95 16.60 21.27
C GLN A 444 18.24 15.78 21.23
N ASN A 445 18.54 15.17 20.09
CA ASN A 445 19.79 14.43 19.89
C ASN A 445 21.00 15.38 19.80
N GLN A 446 20.80 16.63 19.37
CA GLN A 446 21.82 17.67 19.45
C GLN A 446 22.02 18.14 20.90
N GLU A 447 20.95 18.43 21.64
CA GLU A 447 21.03 18.85 23.05
C GLU A 447 21.74 17.82 23.94
N SER A 448 21.45 16.52 23.73
CA SER A 448 22.08 15.43 24.48
C SER A 448 23.58 15.36 24.22
N ARG A 449 24.02 15.57 22.97
CA ARG A 449 25.45 15.56 22.59
C ARG A 449 26.20 16.77 23.11
N THR A 450 25.59 17.95 23.08
CA THR A 450 26.18 19.16 23.68
C THR A 450 26.34 18.99 25.19
N ARG A 451 25.41 18.29 25.85
CA ARG A 451 25.47 17.98 27.29
C ARG A 451 26.61 17.01 27.62
N ASP A 452 26.81 15.97 26.82
CA ASP A 452 27.93 15.03 26.98
C ASP A 452 29.28 15.73 26.76
N GLN A 453 29.38 16.63 25.76
CA GLN A 453 30.58 17.42 25.52
C GLN A 453 30.90 18.42 26.65
N THR A 454 29.87 19.02 27.27
CA THR A 454 30.07 19.94 28.41
C THR A 454 30.40 19.21 29.70
N LEU A 455 29.90 17.98 29.88
CA LEU A 455 30.30 17.10 30.98
C LEU A 455 31.79 16.72 30.88
N ASP A 456 32.27 16.38 29.69
CA ASP A 456 33.68 16.02 29.43
C ASP A 456 34.64 17.19 29.70
N LEU A 457 34.21 18.42 29.39
CA LEU A 457 34.93 19.66 29.72
C LEU A 457 34.99 19.94 31.24
N SER A 458 33.96 19.52 32.00
CA SER A 458 33.89 19.70 33.45
C SER A 458 34.70 18.67 34.24
N THR A 459 35.02 17.51 33.66
CA THR A 459 35.83 16.44 34.25
C THR A 459 37.34 16.60 34.04
N GLY A 460 37.80 17.74 33.51
CA GLY A 460 39.21 18.15 33.58
C GLY A 460 40.16 17.56 32.51
N VAL A 461 39.66 16.86 31.50
CA VAL A 461 40.48 16.43 30.36
C VAL A 461 40.56 17.56 29.33
N ARG A 462 41.53 18.46 29.51
CA ARG A 462 41.86 19.51 28.52
C ARG A 462 42.55 18.87 27.31
N HIS A 463 41.81 18.53 26.27
CA HIS A 463 42.37 18.51 24.92
C HIS A 463 42.36 19.92 24.34
N THR A 464 43.54 20.41 23.98
CA THR A 464 43.80 21.73 23.41
C THR A 464 43.08 21.88 22.07
N LEU A 465 41.93 22.57 22.05
CA LEU A 465 41.15 22.82 20.85
C LEU A 465 40.94 24.32 20.64
N ALA A 466 41.98 24.97 20.12
CA ALA A 466 41.91 26.31 19.54
C ALA A 466 42.13 26.23 18.02
N SER A 467 41.28 25.47 17.33
CA SER A 467 41.19 25.42 15.85
C SER A 467 39.86 24.82 15.34
N HIS A 468 38.76 24.97 16.08
CA HIS A 468 37.46 24.34 15.77
C HIS A 468 36.38 25.36 15.37
N SER A 469 36.49 25.92 14.17
CA SER A 469 35.35 26.61 13.53
C SER A 469 34.92 25.93 12.23
N VAL A 470 35.83 25.22 11.55
CA VAL A 470 35.53 24.54 10.28
C VAL A 470 35.07 23.09 10.48
N HIS A 471 35.69 22.35 11.40
CA HIS A 471 35.34 20.94 11.70
C HIS A 471 33.95 20.76 12.36
N ASP A 472 33.44 21.78 13.04
CA ASP A 472 32.13 21.73 13.72
C ASP A 472 30.94 21.84 12.75
N THR A 473 31.17 22.42 11.57
CA THR A 473 30.14 22.52 10.52
C THR A 473 30.07 21.21 9.73
N GLU A 474 31.23 20.57 9.48
CA GLU A 474 31.37 19.28 8.80
C GLU A 474 30.74 18.11 9.60
N SER A 475 30.92 18.06 10.92
CA SER A 475 30.32 17.03 11.78
C SER A 475 28.79 17.13 11.89
N GLN A 476 28.21 18.32 11.66
CA GLN A 476 26.77 18.55 11.75
C GLN A 476 25.99 18.02 10.54
N PHE A 477 26.58 17.99 9.34
CA PHE A 477 25.90 17.53 8.12
C PHE A 477 25.78 16.00 8.02
N SER A 478 26.86 15.27 8.35
CA SER A 478 26.90 13.79 8.32
C SER A 478 25.97 13.16 9.37
N VAL A 479 25.82 13.83 10.51
CA VAL A 479 24.87 13.47 11.57
C VAL A 479 23.43 13.61 11.10
N LEU A 480 23.12 14.67 10.36
CA LEU A 480 21.76 15.00 9.97
C LEU A 480 21.18 14.01 8.97
N GLY A 481 21.92 13.68 7.90
CA GLY A 481 21.48 12.66 6.93
C GLY A 481 21.23 11.31 7.60
N SER A 482 22.04 10.97 8.60
CA SER A 482 21.89 9.73 9.35
C SER A 482 20.72 9.72 10.34
N ASP A 483 20.42 10.86 10.97
CA ASP A 483 19.27 10.99 11.86
C ASP A 483 17.95 10.98 11.07
N ILE A 484 17.92 11.59 9.88
CA ILE A 484 16.77 11.52 8.97
C ILE A 484 16.60 10.10 8.43
N GLY A 485 17.69 9.44 8.01
CA GLY A 485 17.64 8.06 7.55
C GLY A 485 17.12 7.09 8.61
N ARG A 486 17.49 7.29 9.89
CA ARG A 486 16.91 6.52 11.01
C ARG A 486 15.43 6.80 11.23
N LEU A 487 15.02 8.06 11.19
CA LEU A 487 13.63 8.46 11.36
C LEU A 487 12.75 7.85 10.25
N TYR A 488 13.19 7.96 8.99
CA TYR A 488 12.51 7.39 7.84
C TYR A 488 12.48 5.86 7.94
N ALA A 489 13.63 5.21 8.16
CA ALA A 489 13.71 3.76 8.30
C ALA A 489 12.79 3.21 9.39
N LEU A 490 12.71 3.84 10.56
CA LEU A 490 11.86 3.36 11.66
C LEU A 490 10.37 3.44 11.31
N ASN A 491 9.94 4.54 10.69
CA ASN A 491 8.56 4.65 10.19
C ASN A 491 8.28 3.64 9.08
N THR A 492 9.23 3.44 8.16
CA THR A 492 9.10 2.49 7.07
C THR A 492 9.09 1.04 7.60
N VAL A 493 9.84 0.70 8.65
CA VAL A 493 9.73 -0.60 9.33
C VAL A 493 8.33 -0.77 9.95
N GLY A 494 7.83 0.24 10.66
CA GLY A 494 6.47 0.21 11.19
C GLY A 494 5.45 -0.02 10.09
N ALA A 495 5.58 0.71 8.98
CA ALA A 495 4.79 0.59 7.76
C ALA A 495 4.87 -0.81 7.11
N THR A 496 6.05 -1.41 7.01
CA THR A 496 6.25 -2.79 6.55
C THR A 496 5.48 -3.78 7.42
N ILE A 497 5.60 -3.66 8.75
CA ILE A 497 4.88 -4.52 9.69
C ILE A 497 3.37 -4.27 9.61
N GLY A 498 2.94 -3.02 9.39
CA GLY A 498 1.54 -2.63 9.24
C GLY A 498 0.88 -3.23 7.99
N ALA A 499 1.55 -3.16 6.85
CA ALA A 499 1.09 -3.77 5.61
C ALA A 499 0.96 -5.29 5.75
N PHE A 500 1.97 -5.95 6.32
CA PHE A 500 1.95 -7.39 6.58
C PHE A 500 0.83 -7.76 7.56
N ALA A 501 0.78 -7.11 8.73
CA ALA A 501 -0.21 -7.40 9.75
C ALA A 501 -1.63 -7.18 9.24
N ALA A 502 -1.89 -6.11 8.47
CA ALA A 502 -3.22 -5.85 7.93
C ALA A 502 -3.73 -7.01 7.05
N GLY A 503 -2.93 -7.46 6.09
CA GLY A 503 -3.32 -8.54 5.18
C GLY A 503 -3.33 -9.93 5.81
N PHE A 504 -2.31 -10.26 6.62
CA PHE A 504 -2.11 -11.61 7.13
C PHE A 504 -2.76 -11.87 8.49
N VAL A 505 -3.08 -10.83 9.27
CA VAL A 505 -3.54 -10.98 10.67
C VAL A 505 -4.82 -10.19 10.93
N LEU A 506 -4.82 -8.88 10.72
CA LEU A 506 -5.92 -8.01 11.17
C LEU A 506 -7.20 -8.25 10.37
N ILE A 507 -7.13 -8.28 9.03
CA ILE A 507 -8.32 -8.51 8.21
C ILE A 507 -8.86 -9.94 8.42
N PRO A 508 -8.04 -11.01 8.35
CA PRO A 508 -8.55 -12.37 8.58
C PRO A 508 -9.13 -12.60 9.98
N ALA A 509 -8.52 -12.01 11.02
CA ALA A 509 -8.97 -12.26 12.40
C ALA A 509 -10.11 -11.33 12.85
N LEU A 510 -10.15 -10.09 12.37
CA LEU A 510 -11.03 -9.04 12.89
C LEU A 510 -12.05 -8.52 11.87
N GLY A 511 -11.84 -8.74 10.57
CA GLY A 511 -12.59 -8.08 9.49
C GLY A 511 -12.14 -6.63 9.26
N LEU A 512 -12.68 -5.99 8.21
CA LEU A 512 -12.31 -4.64 7.78
C LEU A 512 -12.70 -3.58 8.82
N ARG A 513 -13.91 -3.69 9.38
CA ARG A 513 -14.43 -2.74 10.38
C ARG A 513 -13.54 -2.71 11.62
N ASN A 514 -13.32 -3.88 12.23
CA ASN A 514 -12.59 -3.93 13.51
C ASN A 514 -11.08 -3.72 13.32
N ALA A 515 -10.50 -4.13 12.18
CA ALA A 515 -9.14 -3.75 11.83
C ALA A 515 -8.98 -2.22 11.79
N THR A 516 -9.92 -1.50 11.16
CA THR A 516 -9.90 -0.03 11.14
C THR A 516 -9.99 0.56 12.55
N LEU A 517 -10.88 0.03 13.41
CA LEU A 517 -11.03 0.48 14.79
C LEU A 517 -9.78 0.22 15.64
N LEU A 518 -9.10 -0.91 15.43
CA LEU A 518 -7.83 -1.21 16.11
C LEU A 518 -6.73 -0.24 15.69
N LEU A 519 -6.58 0.04 14.39
CA LEU A 519 -5.63 1.04 13.90
C LEU A 519 -5.96 2.44 14.44
N ALA A 520 -7.24 2.78 14.57
CA ALA A 520 -7.68 4.04 15.16
C ALA A 520 -7.28 4.12 16.63
N LEU A 521 -7.51 3.04 17.39
CA LEU A 521 -7.12 2.94 18.79
C LEU A 521 -5.61 3.10 18.98
N LEU A 522 -4.79 2.52 18.10
CA LEU A 522 -3.33 2.69 18.16
C LEU A 522 -2.92 4.16 17.99
N SER A 523 -3.47 4.85 16.99
CA SER A 523 -3.23 6.29 16.82
C SER A 523 -3.72 7.12 18.01
N LEU A 524 -4.91 6.81 18.54
CA LEU A 524 -5.45 7.49 19.72
C LEU A 524 -4.56 7.28 20.95
N ALA A 525 -4.08 6.06 21.18
CA ALA A 525 -3.22 5.72 22.30
C ALA A 525 -1.88 6.45 22.23
N VAL A 526 -1.22 6.46 21.06
CA VAL A 526 0.01 7.23 20.83
C VAL A 526 -0.23 8.73 21.07
N GLY A 527 -1.35 9.26 20.58
CA GLY A 527 -1.72 10.66 20.77
C GLY A 527 -1.94 11.04 22.23
N ALA A 528 -2.68 10.20 22.96
CA ALA A 528 -2.95 10.38 24.38
C ALA A 528 -1.66 10.31 25.21
N VAL A 529 -0.81 9.31 24.96
CA VAL A 529 0.48 9.16 25.64
C VAL A 529 1.39 10.37 25.41
N ALA A 530 1.48 10.87 24.16
CA ALA A 530 2.25 12.06 23.85
C ALA A 530 1.72 13.32 24.57
N LEU A 531 0.40 13.49 24.65
CA LEU A 531 -0.21 14.65 25.34
C LEU A 531 -0.06 14.56 26.86
N LEU A 532 -0.22 13.37 27.44
CA LEU A 532 -0.04 13.15 28.88
C LEU A 532 1.42 13.34 29.32
N ALA A 533 2.38 13.05 28.43
CA ALA A 533 3.80 13.33 28.65
C ALA A 533 4.17 14.81 28.52
N THR A 534 3.25 15.69 28.07
CA THR A 534 3.50 17.14 27.98
C THR A 534 2.96 17.89 29.19
N PRO A 535 3.71 18.86 29.74
CA PRO A 535 3.20 19.75 30.78
C PRO A 535 1.99 20.54 30.25
N ALA A 536 0.81 20.27 30.81
CA ALA A 536 -0.44 20.82 30.31
C ALA A 536 -1.41 21.14 31.46
N GLY A 537 -2.11 22.28 31.36
CA GLY A 537 -3.14 22.67 32.30
C GLY A 537 -4.43 21.85 32.17
N VAL A 538 -5.33 21.97 33.16
CA VAL A 538 -6.61 21.23 33.25
C VAL A 538 -7.41 21.31 31.95
N GLY A 539 -7.49 22.49 31.32
CA GLY A 539 -8.21 22.67 30.06
C GLY A 539 -7.70 21.80 28.90
N SER A 540 -6.39 21.54 28.81
CA SER A 540 -5.85 20.65 27.77
C SER A 540 -6.17 19.18 28.05
N ARG A 541 -6.20 18.80 29.33
CA ARG A 541 -6.59 17.44 29.76
C ARG A 541 -8.08 17.20 29.52
N MET A 542 -8.92 18.21 29.76
CA MET A 542 -10.35 18.15 29.42
C MET A 542 -10.58 18.01 27.91
N ARG A 543 -9.83 18.74 27.07
CA ARG A 543 -9.92 18.57 25.60
C ARG A 543 -9.50 17.17 25.16
N LEU A 544 -8.44 16.61 25.74
CA LEU A 544 -8.02 15.23 25.48
C LEU A 544 -9.13 14.24 25.85
N ALA A 545 -9.68 14.35 27.06
CA ALA A 545 -10.77 13.49 27.52
C ALA A 545 -12.03 13.63 26.65
N GLY A 546 -12.38 14.86 26.26
CA GLY A 546 -13.50 15.13 25.36
C GLY A 546 -13.28 14.53 23.96
N ALA A 547 -12.09 14.70 23.38
CA ALA A 547 -11.76 14.12 22.08
C ALA A 547 -11.83 12.59 22.11
N LEU A 548 -11.22 11.95 23.10
CA LEU A 548 -11.30 10.50 23.29
C LEU A 548 -12.74 10.03 23.49
N GLY A 549 -13.50 10.70 24.36
CA GLY A 549 -14.89 10.37 24.64
C GLY A 549 -15.78 10.44 23.39
N VAL A 550 -15.63 11.49 22.58
CA VAL A 550 -16.36 11.62 21.31
C VAL A 550 -15.96 10.54 20.31
N THR A 551 -14.67 10.23 20.18
CA THR A 551 -14.22 9.19 19.24
C THR A 551 -14.69 7.80 19.67
N VAL A 552 -14.62 7.48 20.96
CA VAL A 552 -15.12 6.20 21.51
C VAL A 552 -16.63 6.08 21.35
N LEU A 553 -17.38 7.16 21.63
CA LEU A 553 -18.82 7.19 21.40
C LEU A 553 -19.15 6.99 19.92
N GLY A 554 -18.44 7.69 19.02
CA GLY A 554 -18.59 7.49 17.57
C GLY A 554 -18.29 6.06 17.14
N ALA A 555 -17.28 5.40 17.69
CA ALA A 555 -17.01 4.00 17.40
C ALA A 555 -18.12 3.06 17.92
N ALA A 556 -18.67 3.34 19.10
CA ALA A 556 -19.74 2.55 19.72
C ALA A 556 -21.08 2.69 18.98
N LEU A 557 -21.33 3.83 18.35
CA LEU A 557 -22.54 4.11 17.57
C LEU A 557 -22.47 3.58 16.13
N LEU A 558 -21.40 2.87 15.73
CA LEU A 558 -21.29 2.30 14.38
C LEU A 558 -22.27 1.13 14.23
N PRO A 559 -23.21 1.17 13.27
CA PRO A 559 -24.14 0.08 13.07
C PRO A 559 -23.39 -1.21 12.64
N PRO A 560 -23.87 -2.40 13.04
CA PRO A 560 -23.40 -3.66 12.50
C PRO A 560 -23.58 -3.70 10.97
N GLY A 561 -22.61 -4.26 10.25
CA GLY A 561 -22.69 -4.34 8.79
C GLY A 561 -22.70 -2.99 8.09
N VAL A 562 -21.98 -1.98 8.62
CA VAL A 562 -21.95 -0.60 8.07
C VAL A 562 -21.70 -0.55 6.56
N TYR A 563 -20.95 -1.51 6.01
CA TYR A 563 -20.63 -1.60 4.58
C TYR A 563 -21.77 -2.17 3.72
N LEU A 564 -22.80 -2.75 4.32
CA LEU A 564 -24.03 -3.21 3.66
C LEU A 564 -25.10 -2.12 3.57
N GLY A 565 -25.02 -1.10 4.43
CA GLY A 565 -26.09 -0.17 4.78
C GLY A 565 -26.56 0.80 3.70
N PHE A 566 -26.28 0.55 2.42
CA PHE A 566 -26.76 1.39 1.31
C PHE A 566 -27.99 0.83 0.58
N ARG A 567 -28.42 -0.40 0.86
CA ARG A 567 -29.55 -1.03 0.13
C ARG A 567 -30.87 -1.06 0.89
N GLU A 568 -30.94 -0.30 1.97
CA GLU A 568 -32.13 -0.12 2.82
C GLU A 568 -33.37 0.43 2.08
N GLY A 569 -33.25 0.82 0.80
CA GLY A 569 -34.36 1.39 0.01
C GLY A 569 -35.26 0.38 -0.73
N VAL A 570 -34.86 -0.89 -0.88
CA VAL A 570 -35.62 -1.91 -1.65
C VAL A 570 -35.78 -3.24 -0.87
N ILE A 571 -35.25 -3.31 0.36
CA ILE A 571 -34.95 -4.48 1.20
C ILE A 571 -35.61 -5.82 0.77
N PRO A 572 -34.89 -6.62 -0.03
CA PRO A 572 -34.77 -8.05 0.22
C PRO A 572 -34.14 -8.31 1.60
N GLU A 573 -34.61 -9.34 2.31
CA GLU A 573 -34.11 -9.76 3.62
C GLU A 573 -32.64 -10.18 3.52
N LEU A 574 -31.74 -9.60 4.33
CA LEU A 574 -30.33 -10.02 4.40
C LEU A 574 -30.24 -11.33 5.18
N VAL A 575 -29.94 -12.43 4.49
CA VAL A 575 -29.91 -13.78 5.07
C VAL A 575 -28.50 -14.29 5.35
N TYR A 576 -27.48 -13.68 4.74
CA TYR A 576 -26.08 -13.99 5.01
C TYR A 576 -25.19 -12.77 4.81
N TYR A 577 -24.20 -12.60 5.69
CA TYR A 577 -23.16 -11.59 5.56
C TYR A 577 -21.88 -12.04 6.23
N LYS A 578 -20.75 -11.94 5.50
CA LYS A 578 -19.43 -12.21 6.04
C LYS A 578 -18.37 -11.35 5.34
N GLU A 579 -17.50 -10.75 6.14
CA GLU A 579 -16.31 -10.04 5.66
C GLU A 579 -15.16 -11.03 5.57
N GLY A 580 -14.75 -11.38 4.35
CA GLY A 580 -13.64 -12.27 4.07
C GLY A 580 -12.36 -11.56 3.69
N ILE A 581 -11.27 -12.32 3.62
CA ILE A 581 -9.98 -11.77 3.23
C ILE A 581 -9.99 -11.29 1.77
N ASP A 582 -10.52 -12.09 0.83
CA ASP A 582 -10.53 -11.77 -0.61
C ASP A 582 -11.80 -11.05 -1.07
N ALA A 583 -12.94 -11.21 -0.38
CA ALA A 583 -14.13 -10.41 -0.63
C ALA A 583 -15.08 -10.32 0.58
N THR A 584 -15.98 -9.34 0.55
CA THR A 584 -17.16 -9.33 1.41
C THR A 584 -18.33 -9.97 0.68
N VAL A 585 -18.96 -10.97 1.28
CA VAL A 585 -20.10 -11.70 0.70
C VAL A 585 -21.38 -11.35 1.45
N ALA A 586 -22.44 -11.09 0.70
CA ALA A 586 -23.78 -10.88 1.24
C ALA A 586 -24.83 -11.59 0.36
N VAL A 587 -25.81 -12.25 0.99
CA VAL A 587 -26.95 -12.83 0.27
C VAL A 587 -28.22 -12.16 0.73
N PHE A 588 -28.99 -11.68 -0.24
CA PHE A 588 -30.28 -11.07 -0.03
C PHE A 588 -31.37 -11.96 -0.63
N GLU A 589 -32.53 -12.02 0.03
CA GLU A 589 -33.70 -12.77 -0.40
C GLU A 589 -34.92 -11.86 -0.58
N VAL A 590 -35.48 -11.83 -1.78
CA VAL A 590 -36.78 -11.24 -2.07
C VAL A 590 -37.82 -12.34 -1.86
N LYS A 591 -38.89 -12.08 -1.08
CA LYS A 591 -39.94 -13.09 -0.84
C LYS A 591 -40.92 -13.23 -1.98
N ASN A 592 -41.22 -12.15 -2.69
CA ASN A 592 -42.27 -12.11 -3.71
C ASN A 592 -41.84 -11.26 -4.94
N PRO A 593 -41.50 -11.90 -6.08
CA PRO A 593 -41.27 -13.35 -6.24
C PRO A 593 -40.05 -13.84 -5.42
N PRO A 594 -39.99 -15.12 -5.05
CA PRO A 594 -38.85 -15.69 -4.33
C PRO A 594 -37.60 -15.63 -5.21
N LEU A 595 -36.65 -14.79 -4.84
CA LEU A 595 -35.38 -14.61 -5.56
C LEU A 595 -34.25 -14.43 -4.55
N LYS A 596 -33.11 -15.08 -4.81
CA LYS A 596 -31.87 -14.86 -4.07
C LYS A 596 -30.88 -14.10 -4.92
N MET A 597 -30.09 -13.26 -4.28
CA MET A 597 -29.08 -12.47 -4.95
C MET A 597 -27.84 -12.40 -4.07
N SER A 598 -26.78 -13.07 -4.53
CA SER A 598 -25.48 -13.04 -3.87
C SER A 598 -24.65 -11.88 -4.39
N PHE A 599 -24.00 -11.19 -3.47
CA PHE A 599 -23.13 -10.07 -3.75
C PHE A 599 -21.72 -10.36 -3.26
N VAL A 600 -20.75 -10.06 -4.10
CA VAL A 600 -19.32 -10.09 -3.79
C VAL A 600 -18.79 -8.67 -3.93
N ASN A 601 -18.22 -8.12 -2.86
CA ASN A 601 -17.75 -6.73 -2.82
C ASN A 601 -18.81 -5.75 -3.36
N GLY A 602 -20.07 -5.91 -2.92
CA GLY A 602 -21.17 -5.02 -3.31
C GLY A 602 -21.69 -5.19 -4.74
N ARG A 603 -21.07 -6.01 -5.60
CA ARG A 603 -21.55 -6.31 -6.96
C ARG A 603 -22.39 -7.57 -6.99
N SER A 604 -23.43 -7.57 -7.82
CA SER A 604 -24.30 -8.74 -7.99
C SER A 604 -23.57 -9.78 -8.79
N GLU A 605 -23.39 -10.96 -8.23
CA GLU A 605 -22.70 -12.05 -8.93
C GLU A 605 -23.65 -13.23 -9.22
N VAL A 606 -24.53 -13.59 -8.28
CA VAL A 606 -25.39 -14.77 -8.43
C VAL A 606 -26.86 -14.47 -8.13
N PRO A 607 -27.58 -13.81 -9.06
CA PRO A 607 -29.04 -13.68 -9.00
C PRO A 607 -29.74 -14.96 -9.48
N THR A 608 -30.86 -15.32 -8.86
CA THR A 608 -31.68 -16.46 -9.27
C THR A 608 -32.85 -16.06 -10.17
N ASP A 609 -32.73 -14.94 -10.90
CA ASP A 609 -33.73 -14.58 -11.91
C ASP A 609 -33.62 -15.51 -13.13
N ARG A 610 -34.69 -15.53 -13.93
CA ARG A 610 -34.83 -16.47 -15.06
C ARG A 610 -33.66 -16.40 -16.05
N HIS A 611 -33.17 -15.20 -16.39
CA HIS A 611 -32.13 -15.05 -17.40
C HIS A 611 -30.79 -15.56 -16.91
N SER A 612 -30.43 -15.24 -15.65
CA SER A 612 -29.19 -15.71 -15.06
C SER A 612 -29.20 -17.20 -14.74
N MET A 613 -30.35 -17.76 -14.30
CA MET A 613 -30.47 -19.21 -14.10
C MET A 613 -30.21 -19.99 -15.40
N ARG A 614 -30.77 -19.56 -16.54
CA ARG A 614 -30.48 -20.18 -17.84
C ARG A 614 -28.99 -20.12 -18.18
N ALA A 615 -28.35 -18.97 -17.96
CA ALA A 615 -26.92 -18.78 -18.19
C ALA A 615 -26.05 -19.75 -17.36
N PHE A 616 -26.32 -19.86 -16.05
CA PHE A 616 -25.60 -20.79 -15.17
C PHE A 616 -25.84 -22.25 -15.55
N HIS A 617 -27.06 -22.62 -15.93
CA HIS A 617 -27.35 -23.96 -16.41
C HIS A 617 -26.65 -24.29 -17.73
N LEU A 618 -26.56 -23.33 -18.66
CA LEU A 618 -25.84 -23.53 -19.92
C LEU A 618 -24.35 -23.82 -19.67
N LEU A 619 -23.72 -23.06 -18.76
CA LEU A 619 -22.32 -23.27 -18.36
C LEU A 619 -22.04 -24.69 -17.86
N GLY A 620 -22.97 -25.26 -17.10
CA GLY A 620 -22.85 -26.62 -16.59
C GLY A 620 -23.17 -27.71 -17.61
N HIS A 621 -24.24 -27.52 -18.39
CA HIS A 621 -24.76 -28.57 -19.27
C HIS A 621 -24.08 -28.63 -20.64
N LEU A 622 -23.81 -27.49 -21.28
CA LEU A 622 -23.32 -27.45 -22.65
C LEU A 622 -22.01 -28.24 -22.84
N PRO A 623 -20.93 -28.02 -22.05
CA PRO A 623 -19.70 -28.78 -22.25
C PRO A 623 -19.88 -30.29 -22.03
N ALA A 624 -20.71 -30.70 -21.05
CA ALA A 624 -21.00 -32.11 -20.79
C ALA A 624 -21.87 -32.77 -21.89
N LEU A 625 -22.70 -32.00 -22.58
CA LEU A 625 -23.47 -32.48 -23.73
C LEU A 625 -22.61 -32.68 -24.97
N LEU A 626 -21.59 -31.82 -25.13
CA LEU A 626 -20.59 -31.88 -26.20
C LEU A 626 -19.55 -32.99 -25.94
N HIS A 627 -19.26 -33.30 -24.68
CA HIS A 627 -18.36 -34.38 -24.26
C HIS A 627 -19.04 -35.32 -23.24
N PRO A 628 -19.92 -36.23 -23.69
CA PRO A 628 -20.72 -37.08 -22.79
C PRO A 628 -19.92 -38.16 -22.05
N GLU A 629 -18.70 -38.47 -22.51
CA GLU A 629 -17.82 -39.50 -21.94
C GLU A 629 -16.80 -38.92 -20.93
N ALA A 630 -16.89 -37.62 -20.62
CA ALA A 630 -15.98 -36.92 -19.73
C ALA A 630 -15.88 -37.60 -18.35
N GLN A 631 -14.65 -37.89 -17.93
CA GLN A 631 -14.31 -38.52 -16.65
C GLN A 631 -14.00 -37.49 -15.57
N ASN A 632 -13.61 -36.28 -15.96
CA ASN A 632 -13.39 -35.21 -15.02
C ASN A 632 -13.71 -33.81 -15.59
N ALA A 633 -13.93 -32.85 -14.68
CA ALA A 633 -14.14 -31.46 -15.05
C ALA A 633 -13.52 -30.49 -14.03
N LEU A 634 -13.03 -29.36 -14.53
CA LEU A 634 -12.56 -28.23 -13.74
C LEU A 634 -13.51 -27.04 -13.88
N MET A 635 -13.98 -26.51 -12.75
CA MET A 635 -14.78 -25.29 -12.65
C MET A 635 -13.87 -24.18 -12.08
N ILE A 636 -13.49 -23.22 -12.92
CA ILE A 636 -12.74 -22.03 -12.49
C ILE A 636 -13.76 -20.98 -12.10
N SER A 637 -13.78 -20.60 -10.81
CA SER A 637 -14.88 -19.91 -10.12
C SER A 637 -16.04 -20.86 -9.83
N PHE A 638 -16.41 -20.98 -8.54
CA PHE A 638 -17.53 -21.80 -8.09
C PHE A 638 -18.81 -20.95 -7.99
N GLY A 639 -18.68 -19.69 -7.57
CA GLY A 639 -19.83 -18.86 -7.24
C GLY A 639 -20.69 -19.54 -6.17
N ASN A 640 -21.98 -19.75 -6.46
CA ASN A 640 -22.86 -20.55 -5.58
C ASN A 640 -23.10 -21.98 -6.07
N GLY A 641 -22.30 -22.45 -7.03
CA GLY A 641 -22.33 -23.84 -7.49
C GLY A 641 -23.49 -24.19 -8.40
N ILE A 642 -24.25 -23.23 -8.93
CA ILE A 642 -25.39 -23.52 -9.82
C ILE A 642 -24.92 -24.22 -11.10
N ALA A 643 -23.88 -23.68 -11.75
CA ALA A 643 -23.26 -24.31 -12.93
C ALA A 643 -22.66 -25.69 -12.59
N SER A 644 -21.97 -25.81 -11.45
CA SER A 644 -21.42 -27.10 -10.99
C SER A 644 -22.53 -28.11 -10.69
N GLY A 645 -23.66 -27.68 -10.13
CA GLY A 645 -24.83 -28.50 -9.86
C GLY A 645 -25.53 -28.97 -11.14
N ALA A 646 -25.59 -28.12 -12.17
CA ALA A 646 -26.05 -28.49 -13.51
C ALA A 646 -25.09 -29.48 -14.19
N MET A 647 -23.77 -29.26 -14.09
CA MET A 647 -22.78 -30.21 -14.61
C MET A 647 -22.85 -31.57 -13.91
N ALA A 648 -23.09 -31.56 -12.60
CA ALA A 648 -23.19 -32.75 -11.76
C ALA A 648 -24.38 -33.68 -12.11
N THR A 649 -25.34 -33.22 -12.93
CA THR A 649 -26.43 -34.08 -13.42
C THR A 649 -25.97 -35.01 -14.55
N HIS A 650 -24.80 -34.77 -15.10
CA HIS A 650 -24.16 -35.62 -16.11
C HIS A 650 -23.25 -36.66 -15.43
N PRO A 651 -22.96 -37.80 -16.09
CA PRO A 651 -22.22 -38.92 -15.49
C PRO A 651 -20.71 -38.66 -15.39
N ILE A 652 -20.30 -37.49 -14.89
CA ILE A 652 -18.90 -37.10 -14.69
C ILE A 652 -18.48 -37.46 -13.27
N PRO A 653 -17.62 -38.48 -13.05
CA PRO A 653 -17.26 -38.97 -11.72
C PRO A 653 -16.57 -37.95 -10.83
N ARG A 654 -15.79 -37.03 -11.43
CA ARG A 654 -14.97 -36.08 -10.68
C ARG A 654 -15.14 -34.66 -11.18
N ILE A 655 -15.58 -33.76 -10.31
CA ILE A 655 -15.70 -32.34 -10.63
C ILE A 655 -14.94 -31.55 -9.57
N HIS A 656 -13.97 -30.76 -10.00
CA HIS A 656 -13.17 -29.92 -9.12
C HIS A 656 -13.51 -28.45 -9.38
N ALA A 657 -13.95 -27.73 -8.36
CA ALA A 657 -14.15 -26.29 -8.42
C ALA A 657 -13.04 -25.53 -7.69
N ILE A 658 -12.56 -24.45 -8.28
CA ILE A 658 -11.59 -23.54 -7.70
C ILE A 658 -12.28 -22.20 -7.44
N GLU A 659 -12.33 -21.78 -6.18
CA GLU A 659 -13.02 -20.57 -5.75
C GLU A 659 -12.06 -19.66 -5.00
N LEU A 660 -12.02 -18.37 -5.34
CA LEU A 660 -11.15 -17.42 -4.64
C LEU A 660 -11.72 -17.05 -3.26
N VAL A 661 -13.05 -16.99 -3.14
CA VAL A 661 -13.74 -16.44 -1.97
C VAL A 661 -14.36 -17.57 -1.12
N ALA A 662 -13.70 -17.90 0.00
CA ALA A 662 -14.19 -18.94 0.92
C ALA A 662 -15.62 -18.68 1.43
N GLU A 663 -15.93 -17.42 1.73
CA GLU A 663 -17.23 -17.00 2.24
C GLU A 663 -18.35 -17.20 1.21
N GLN A 664 -18.02 -17.28 -0.07
CA GLN A 664 -18.95 -17.57 -1.16
C GLN A 664 -19.35 -19.04 -1.16
N VAL A 665 -18.38 -19.94 -0.90
CA VAL A 665 -18.65 -21.38 -0.74
C VAL A 665 -19.54 -21.64 0.48
N GLU A 666 -19.33 -20.92 1.58
CA GLU A 666 -20.21 -20.96 2.75
C GLU A 666 -21.64 -20.48 2.39
N ALA A 667 -21.75 -19.37 1.67
CA ALA A 667 -23.04 -18.82 1.22
C ALA A 667 -23.80 -19.74 0.26
N ALA A 668 -23.09 -20.55 -0.53
CA ALA A 668 -23.68 -21.50 -1.48
C ALA A 668 -24.56 -22.57 -0.82
N ARG A 669 -24.44 -22.80 0.50
CA ARG A 669 -25.37 -23.64 1.26
C ARG A 669 -26.81 -23.10 1.23
N LEU A 670 -26.99 -21.79 1.08
CA LEU A 670 -28.31 -21.17 0.90
C LEU A 670 -28.91 -21.43 -0.50
N TYR A 671 -28.09 -21.89 -1.45
CA TYR A 671 -28.45 -22.16 -2.83
C TYR A 671 -28.68 -23.66 -3.09
N GLN A 672 -28.91 -24.47 -2.04
CA GLN A 672 -29.07 -25.93 -2.17
C GLN A 672 -30.13 -26.36 -3.20
N ALA A 673 -31.22 -25.60 -3.35
CA ALA A 673 -32.24 -25.90 -4.35
C ALA A 673 -31.75 -25.68 -5.79
N GLU A 674 -30.99 -24.60 -6.01
CA GLU A 674 -30.50 -24.18 -7.32
C GLU A 674 -29.22 -24.92 -7.73
N ASN A 675 -28.35 -25.22 -6.77
CA ASN A 675 -27.08 -25.93 -6.98
C ASN A 675 -27.18 -27.44 -6.71
N ARG A 676 -28.38 -27.95 -6.37
CA ARG A 676 -28.65 -29.38 -6.16
C ARG A 676 -27.80 -30.01 -5.05
N GLY A 677 -27.39 -29.23 -4.06
CA GLY A 677 -26.54 -29.70 -2.97
C GLY A 677 -25.17 -30.20 -3.44
N VAL A 678 -24.64 -29.66 -4.55
CA VAL A 678 -23.39 -30.15 -5.19
C VAL A 678 -22.21 -30.24 -4.23
N LEU A 679 -22.15 -29.41 -3.20
CA LEU A 679 -21.11 -29.43 -2.16
C LEU A 679 -21.01 -30.77 -1.41
N ASP A 680 -22.10 -31.55 -1.33
CA ASP A 680 -22.15 -32.83 -0.64
C ASP A 680 -22.10 -34.03 -1.60
N ARG A 681 -21.97 -33.77 -2.91
CA ARG A 681 -21.92 -34.82 -3.94
C ARG A 681 -20.61 -35.61 -3.85
N PRO A 682 -20.63 -36.95 -3.84
CA PRO A 682 -19.43 -37.76 -3.99
C PRO A 682 -18.69 -37.42 -5.28
N GLY A 683 -17.37 -37.19 -5.20
CA GLY A 683 -16.55 -36.82 -6.35
C GLY A 683 -16.57 -35.33 -6.71
N PHE A 684 -17.29 -34.49 -5.95
CA PHE A 684 -17.16 -33.04 -6.03
C PHE A 684 -16.14 -32.53 -5.01
N GLN A 685 -15.21 -31.68 -5.45
CA GLN A 685 -14.22 -31.04 -4.59
C GLN A 685 -14.23 -29.53 -4.83
N VAL A 686 -14.09 -28.74 -3.76
CA VAL A 686 -13.84 -27.31 -3.86
C VAL A 686 -12.49 -26.99 -3.21
N THR A 687 -11.65 -26.21 -3.90
CA THR A 687 -10.41 -25.66 -3.34
C THR A 687 -10.51 -24.14 -3.30
N ILE A 688 -10.18 -23.55 -2.15
CA ILE A 688 -10.11 -22.10 -2.00
C ILE A 688 -8.77 -21.59 -2.52
N GLU A 689 -8.75 -21.07 -3.74
CA GLU A 689 -7.54 -20.58 -4.39
C GLU A 689 -7.84 -19.65 -5.60
N ASP A 690 -6.83 -18.89 -6.04
CA ASP A 690 -6.83 -18.21 -7.33
C ASP A 690 -6.80 -19.22 -8.50
N GLY A 691 -7.84 -19.22 -9.34
CA GLY A 691 -8.02 -20.19 -10.42
C GLY A 691 -6.92 -20.18 -11.48
N ARG A 692 -6.38 -18.99 -11.80
CA ARG A 692 -5.23 -18.88 -12.69
C ARG A 692 -3.99 -19.50 -12.04
N ASN A 693 -3.73 -19.17 -10.78
CA ASN A 693 -2.58 -19.69 -10.05
C ASN A 693 -2.65 -21.22 -9.84
N TYR A 694 -3.85 -21.77 -9.65
CA TYR A 694 -4.09 -23.21 -9.67
C TYR A 694 -3.67 -23.83 -11.00
N LEU A 695 -4.09 -23.26 -12.13
CA LEU A 695 -3.67 -23.72 -13.45
C LEU A 695 -2.15 -23.60 -13.63
N LEU A 696 -1.49 -22.51 -13.22
CA LEU A 696 -0.03 -22.40 -13.33
C LEU A 696 0.70 -23.61 -12.70
N ARG A 697 0.21 -24.12 -11.57
CA ARG A 697 0.94 -25.10 -10.76
C ARG A 697 0.44 -26.53 -10.85
N SER A 698 -0.81 -26.77 -11.21
CA SER A 698 -1.31 -28.15 -11.42
C SER A 698 -0.53 -28.82 -12.56
N ASP A 699 -0.62 -30.14 -12.75
CA ASP A 699 -0.22 -30.83 -13.99
C ASP A 699 -1.37 -31.72 -14.48
N GLU A 700 -2.55 -31.48 -13.91
CA GLU A 700 -3.73 -32.30 -14.10
C GLU A 700 -4.43 -31.93 -15.41
N GLN A 701 -4.79 -32.95 -16.19
CA GLN A 701 -5.56 -32.79 -17.42
C GLN A 701 -7.05 -32.98 -17.15
N TYR A 702 -7.84 -32.16 -17.83
CA TYR A 702 -9.28 -32.12 -17.70
C TYR A 702 -9.99 -32.35 -19.03
N ASP A 703 -11.03 -33.17 -19.03
CA ASP A 703 -11.87 -33.38 -20.22
C ASP A 703 -12.77 -32.17 -20.47
N ILE A 704 -13.20 -31.52 -19.38
CA ILE A 704 -13.99 -30.30 -19.42
C ILE A 704 -13.33 -29.23 -18.53
N ILE A 705 -13.15 -28.03 -19.08
CA ILE A 705 -12.85 -26.84 -18.29
C ILE A 705 -13.97 -25.83 -18.49
N THR A 706 -14.42 -25.19 -17.43
CA THR A 706 -15.38 -24.10 -17.48
C THR A 706 -14.89 -22.94 -16.64
N ALA A 707 -14.91 -21.74 -17.20
CA ALA A 707 -14.58 -20.51 -16.48
C ALA A 707 -15.81 -19.62 -16.34
N ASP A 708 -16.27 -19.48 -15.10
CA ASP A 708 -17.43 -18.65 -14.70
C ASP A 708 -17.02 -17.58 -13.69
N ALA A 709 -15.92 -16.88 -14.01
CA ALA A 709 -15.37 -15.86 -13.15
C ALA A 709 -16.12 -14.53 -13.31
N THR A 710 -15.98 -13.66 -12.30
CA THR A 710 -16.57 -12.31 -12.32
C THR A 710 -16.06 -11.46 -13.50
N HIS A 711 -16.75 -10.34 -13.79
CA HIS A 711 -16.55 -9.49 -14.98
C HIS A 711 -15.07 -9.11 -15.25
N PRO A 712 -14.58 -9.09 -16.51
CA PRO A 712 -13.19 -8.76 -16.86
C PRO A 712 -12.62 -7.45 -16.29
N ILE A 713 -13.49 -6.49 -15.94
CA ILE A 713 -13.10 -5.18 -15.40
C ILE A 713 -12.77 -5.22 -13.90
N ASN A 714 -12.97 -6.37 -13.25
CA ASN A 714 -12.68 -6.56 -11.84
C ASN A 714 -11.19 -6.86 -11.63
N SER A 715 -10.64 -6.37 -10.52
CA SER A 715 -9.23 -6.53 -10.17
C SER A 715 -8.80 -7.99 -9.99
N SER A 716 -9.77 -8.89 -9.76
CA SER A 716 -9.53 -10.31 -9.51
C SER A 716 -9.70 -11.23 -10.73
N SER A 717 -10.22 -10.76 -11.86
CA SER A 717 -10.54 -11.65 -13.00
C SER A 717 -10.00 -11.19 -14.36
N TRP A 718 -9.50 -9.95 -14.50
CA TRP A 718 -8.92 -9.46 -15.76
C TRP A 718 -7.86 -10.41 -16.35
N ALA A 719 -7.10 -11.09 -15.49
CA ALA A 719 -6.06 -12.03 -15.87
C ALA A 719 -6.59 -13.36 -16.45
N LEU A 720 -7.90 -13.59 -16.48
CA LEU A 720 -8.57 -14.77 -17.04
C LEU A 720 -9.04 -14.57 -18.49
N PHE A 721 -8.63 -13.48 -19.13
CA PHE A 721 -9.02 -13.10 -20.50
C PHE A 721 -7.81 -12.75 -21.37
N THR A 722 -6.65 -13.35 -21.09
CA THR A 722 -5.38 -13.12 -21.81
C THR A 722 -4.95 -14.35 -22.59
N SER A 723 -4.13 -14.15 -23.62
CA SER A 723 -3.57 -15.24 -24.43
C SER A 723 -2.79 -16.26 -23.59
N GLU A 724 -2.08 -15.80 -22.56
CA GLU A 724 -1.30 -16.61 -21.64
C GLU A 724 -2.22 -17.47 -20.77
N PHE A 725 -3.34 -16.91 -20.28
CA PHE A 725 -4.35 -17.69 -19.57
C PHE A 725 -4.97 -18.77 -20.45
N TYR A 726 -5.41 -18.44 -21.66
CA TYR A 726 -5.97 -19.44 -22.56
C TYR A 726 -4.95 -20.50 -22.96
N THR A 727 -3.68 -20.15 -23.10
CA THR A 727 -2.60 -21.12 -23.34
C THR A 727 -2.44 -22.07 -22.16
N MET A 728 -2.54 -21.57 -20.91
CA MET A 728 -2.55 -22.41 -19.72
C MET A 728 -3.76 -23.35 -19.67
N VAL A 729 -4.96 -22.86 -20.02
CA VAL A 729 -6.16 -23.69 -20.12
C VAL A 729 -5.96 -24.79 -21.17
N LYS A 730 -5.48 -24.43 -22.36
CA LYS A 730 -5.20 -25.39 -23.45
C LYS A 730 -4.20 -26.46 -23.02
N GLY A 731 -3.16 -26.10 -22.29
CA GLY A 731 -2.17 -27.06 -21.76
C GLY A 731 -2.70 -28.00 -20.67
N ARG A 732 -3.95 -27.80 -20.19
CA ARG A 732 -4.62 -28.65 -19.19
C ARG A 732 -5.91 -29.25 -19.68
N LEU A 733 -6.25 -29.02 -20.93
CA LEU A 733 -7.39 -29.63 -21.58
C LEU A 733 -6.92 -30.92 -22.25
N ALA A 734 -7.69 -32.02 -22.11
CA ALA A 734 -7.46 -33.23 -22.88
C ALA A 734 -7.54 -32.94 -24.39
N ASP A 735 -6.94 -33.80 -25.22
CA ASP A 735 -6.90 -33.61 -26.69
C ASP A 735 -8.30 -33.52 -27.32
N ASP A 736 -9.29 -34.21 -26.74
CA ASP A 736 -10.70 -34.18 -27.14
C ASP A 736 -11.57 -33.29 -26.22
N GLY A 737 -10.95 -32.55 -25.30
CA GLY A 737 -11.63 -31.81 -24.27
C GLY A 737 -12.36 -30.56 -24.76
N VAL A 738 -13.30 -30.07 -23.93
CA VAL A 738 -14.15 -28.90 -24.22
C VAL A 738 -13.90 -27.80 -23.19
N PHE A 739 -13.67 -26.58 -23.66
CA PHE A 739 -13.55 -25.40 -22.81
C PHE A 739 -14.71 -24.44 -23.07
N ILE A 740 -15.39 -24.02 -22.01
CA ILE A 740 -16.41 -22.97 -22.06
C ILE A 740 -16.05 -21.84 -21.10
N GLN A 741 -16.26 -20.59 -21.54
CA GLN A 741 -16.08 -19.43 -20.69
C GLN A 741 -17.27 -18.48 -20.83
N TRP A 742 -17.79 -18.02 -19.70
CA TRP A 742 -18.74 -16.92 -19.68
C TRP A 742 -18.06 -15.59 -20.05
N LEU A 743 -18.67 -14.86 -20.98
CA LEU A 743 -18.23 -13.54 -21.39
C LEU A 743 -19.36 -12.52 -21.16
N PRO A 744 -19.38 -11.83 -20.01
CA PRO A 744 -20.34 -10.75 -19.79
C PRO A 744 -20.00 -9.54 -20.65
N PHE A 745 -21.04 -8.88 -21.17
CA PHE A 745 -20.87 -7.63 -21.92
C PHE A 745 -21.72 -6.46 -21.40
N HIS A 746 -22.36 -6.59 -20.23
CA HIS A 746 -23.20 -5.51 -19.67
C HIS A 746 -22.42 -4.27 -19.24
N ASP A 747 -21.15 -4.41 -18.80
CA ASP A 747 -20.26 -3.31 -18.40
C ASP A 747 -18.95 -3.29 -19.23
N LEU A 748 -18.94 -3.91 -20.43
CA LEU A 748 -17.76 -4.03 -21.28
C LEU A 748 -17.85 -3.12 -22.51
N ALA A 749 -16.73 -2.53 -22.91
CA ALA A 749 -16.62 -1.82 -24.19
C ALA A 749 -16.72 -2.80 -25.37
N GLU A 750 -17.35 -2.38 -26.48
CA GLU A 750 -17.49 -3.23 -27.67
C GLU A 750 -16.12 -3.69 -28.21
N ARG A 751 -15.13 -2.78 -28.18
CA ARG A 751 -13.75 -3.09 -28.55
C ARG A 751 -13.17 -4.22 -27.68
N ASP A 752 -13.30 -4.09 -26.35
CA ASP A 752 -12.75 -5.07 -25.42
C ASP A 752 -13.45 -6.44 -25.58
N TYR A 753 -14.75 -6.45 -25.87
CA TYR A 753 -15.49 -7.67 -26.20
C TYR A 753 -14.90 -8.39 -27.42
N ARG A 754 -14.66 -7.67 -28.52
CA ARG A 754 -14.02 -8.24 -29.72
C ARG A 754 -12.58 -8.69 -29.45
N ASP A 755 -11.81 -7.90 -28.70
CA ASP A 755 -10.42 -8.22 -28.35
C ASP A 755 -10.35 -9.53 -27.55
N ILE A 756 -11.25 -9.75 -26.59
CA ILE A 756 -11.31 -11.00 -25.81
C ILE A 756 -11.66 -12.19 -26.72
N ILE A 757 -12.65 -12.03 -27.61
CA ILE A 757 -13.06 -13.09 -28.55
C ILE A 757 -11.91 -13.48 -29.47
N HIS A 758 -11.23 -12.50 -30.06
CA HIS A 758 -10.06 -12.75 -30.91
C HIS A 758 -8.92 -13.42 -30.15
N THR A 759 -8.69 -13.01 -28.90
CA THR A 759 -7.67 -13.62 -28.04
C THR A 759 -7.97 -15.09 -27.76
N PHE A 760 -9.23 -15.41 -27.43
CA PHE A 760 -9.67 -16.79 -27.22
C PHE A 760 -9.49 -17.62 -28.50
N GLN A 761 -9.97 -17.11 -29.63
CA GLN A 761 -9.91 -17.75 -30.94
C GLN A 761 -8.46 -17.97 -31.43
N SER A 762 -7.53 -17.06 -31.09
CA SER A 762 -6.12 -17.20 -31.44
C SER A 762 -5.44 -18.43 -30.79
N VAL A 763 -5.98 -18.90 -29.66
CA VAL A 763 -5.48 -20.07 -28.94
C VAL A 763 -6.30 -21.33 -29.26
N PHE A 764 -7.61 -21.17 -29.44
CA PHE A 764 -8.56 -22.23 -29.78
C PHE A 764 -9.18 -21.95 -31.16
N PRO A 765 -8.65 -22.52 -32.25
CA PRO A 765 -9.15 -22.23 -33.61
C PRO A 765 -10.64 -22.55 -33.78
N HIS A 766 -11.10 -23.68 -33.22
CA HIS A 766 -12.49 -24.13 -33.25
C HIS A 766 -13.31 -23.46 -32.13
N THR A 767 -13.46 -22.14 -32.22
CA THR A 767 -14.23 -21.34 -31.27
C THR A 767 -15.63 -21.04 -31.79
N THR A 768 -16.62 -21.09 -30.91
CA THR A 768 -17.99 -20.69 -31.22
C THR A 768 -18.53 -19.71 -30.18
N LEU A 769 -19.51 -18.89 -30.58
CA LEU A 769 -20.15 -17.91 -29.70
C LEU A 769 -21.61 -18.28 -29.46
N TRP A 770 -21.98 -18.30 -28.19
CA TRP A 770 -23.32 -18.58 -27.72
C TRP A 770 -23.91 -17.39 -26.98
N TYR A 771 -25.24 -17.22 -27.02
CA TYR A 771 -25.95 -16.11 -26.38
C TYR A 771 -27.33 -16.53 -25.90
N THR A 772 -27.53 -16.51 -24.58
CA THR A 772 -28.80 -16.96 -23.94
C THR A 772 -29.79 -15.82 -23.71
N GLY A 773 -29.49 -14.60 -24.18
CA GLY A 773 -30.30 -13.41 -23.94
C GLY A 773 -29.74 -12.50 -22.83
N ALA A 774 -30.41 -11.35 -22.66
CA ALA A 774 -30.00 -10.26 -21.77
C ALA A 774 -28.57 -9.77 -22.05
N THR A 775 -27.59 -10.21 -21.25
CA THR A 775 -26.19 -9.76 -21.31
C THR A 775 -25.19 -10.90 -21.08
N HIS A 776 -25.60 -12.15 -21.35
CA HIS A 776 -24.81 -13.36 -21.13
C HIS A 776 -24.46 -14.01 -22.47
N SER A 777 -23.19 -13.97 -22.85
CA SER A 777 -22.64 -14.77 -23.95
C SER A 777 -21.55 -15.72 -23.45
N PHE A 778 -21.23 -16.71 -24.28
CA PHE A 778 -20.28 -17.77 -23.93
C PHE A 778 -19.39 -18.10 -25.11
N LEU A 779 -18.10 -18.20 -24.85
CA LEU A 779 -17.12 -18.72 -25.78
C LEU A 779 -16.93 -20.20 -25.52
N VAL A 780 -17.04 -21.02 -26.56
CA VAL A 780 -16.88 -22.47 -26.47
C VAL A 780 -15.82 -22.93 -27.46
N ALA A 781 -14.79 -23.58 -26.95
CA ALA A 781 -13.76 -24.27 -27.72
C ALA A 781 -14.03 -25.78 -27.75
N THR A 782 -13.99 -26.36 -28.93
CA THR A 782 -14.15 -27.79 -29.17
C THR A 782 -12.92 -28.38 -29.89
N PRO A 783 -12.68 -29.69 -29.83
CA PRO A 783 -11.54 -30.30 -30.52
C PRO A 783 -11.67 -30.31 -32.05
N GLN A 784 -12.90 -30.19 -32.55
CA GLN A 784 -13.25 -30.14 -33.98
C GLN A 784 -14.31 -29.06 -34.23
N PRO A 785 -14.47 -28.56 -35.46
CA PRO A 785 -15.50 -27.58 -35.78
C PRO A 785 -16.90 -28.08 -35.42
N LEU A 786 -17.65 -27.28 -34.66
CA LEU A 786 -19.03 -27.57 -34.27
C LEU A 786 -20.01 -27.00 -35.31
N THR A 787 -20.88 -27.85 -35.87
CA THR A 787 -21.86 -27.44 -36.88
C THR A 787 -23.23 -27.15 -36.27
N ARG A 788 -24.02 -26.30 -36.96
CA ARG A 788 -25.41 -25.99 -36.56
C ARG A 788 -26.27 -27.26 -36.49
N GLU A 789 -26.04 -28.22 -37.38
CA GLU A 789 -26.74 -29.51 -37.42
C GLU A 789 -26.44 -30.36 -36.18
N GLN A 790 -25.18 -30.41 -35.75
CA GLN A 790 -24.79 -31.12 -34.53
C GLN A 790 -25.47 -30.51 -33.30
N VAL A 791 -25.54 -29.18 -33.22
CA VAL A 791 -26.23 -28.49 -32.12
C VAL A 791 -27.73 -28.77 -32.15
N LEU A 792 -28.37 -28.73 -33.32
CA LEU A 792 -29.79 -29.07 -33.46
C LEU A 792 -30.09 -30.53 -33.07
N ALA A 793 -29.15 -31.45 -33.31
CA ALA A 793 -29.27 -32.83 -32.85
C ALA A 793 -29.23 -32.94 -31.31
N LEU A 794 -28.51 -32.03 -30.62
CA LEU A 794 -28.53 -31.97 -29.15
C LEU A 794 -29.91 -31.63 -28.61
N ASP A 795 -30.66 -30.72 -29.23
CA ASP A 795 -32.03 -30.37 -28.81
C ASP A 795 -32.96 -31.58 -28.75
N THR A 796 -32.78 -32.56 -29.64
CA THR A 796 -33.56 -33.80 -29.60
C THR A 796 -33.21 -34.65 -28.38
N ARG A 797 -31.93 -34.69 -27.98
CA ARG A 797 -31.46 -35.38 -26.77
C ARG A 797 -31.94 -34.68 -25.48
N LEU A 798 -32.28 -33.39 -25.56
CA LEU A 798 -32.65 -32.60 -24.39
C LEU A 798 -34.08 -32.83 -23.90
N LYS A 799 -35.04 -33.16 -24.78
CA LYS A 799 -36.51 -33.09 -24.52
C LYS A 799 -37.00 -33.77 -23.23
N GLU A 800 -36.28 -34.76 -22.71
CA GLU A 800 -36.64 -35.51 -21.49
C GLU A 800 -35.50 -35.57 -20.45
N SER A 801 -34.48 -34.73 -20.60
CA SER A 801 -33.33 -34.65 -19.70
C SER A 801 -33.48 -33.50 -18.69
N THR A 802 -32.72 -33.57 -17.59
CA THR A 802 -32.60 -32.43 -16.65
C THR A 802 -32.13 -31.17 -17.37
N ALA A 803 -31.17 -31.31 -18.30
CA ALA A 803 -30.68 -30.20 -19.11
C ALA A 803 -31.78 -29.58 -19.97
N GLY A 804 -32.71 -30.39 -20.50
CA GLY A 804 -33.87 -29.88 -21.23
C GLY A 804 -34.89 -29.19 -20.34
N THR A 805 -34.97 -29.50 -19.05
CA THR A 805 -35.82 -28.74 -18.10
C THR A 805 -35.15 -27.41 -17.74
N ASP A 806 -33.86 -27.45 -17.43
CA ASP A 806 -33.05 -26.30 -17.03
C ASP A 806 -32.88 -25.26 -18.16
N LEU A 807 -32.81 -25.73 -19.41
CA LEU A 807 -32.72 -24.93 -20.62
C LEU A 807 -34.07 -24.84 -21.37
N GLY A 808 -35.15 -25.35 -20.79
CA GLY A 808 -36.41 -25.67 -21.46
C GLY A 808 -37.45 -24.56 -21.57
N ASP A 809 -37.03 -23.30 -21.61
CA ASP A 809 -37.91 -22.12 -21.61
C ASP A 809 -38.79 -21.95 -22.90
N GLY A 810 -39.00 -23.03 -23.66
CA GLY A 810 -39.63 -23.02 -24.98
C GLY A 810 -38.70 -22.61 -26.11
N ARG A 811 -37.42 -22.35 -25.81
CA ARG A 811 -36.37 -21.96 -26.76
C ARG A 811 -35.35 -23.10 -26.92
N LEU A 812 -35.07 -23.47 -28.17
CA LEU A 812 -34.07 -24.47 -28.51
C LEU A 812 -32.67 -24.02 -28.11
N LEU A 813 -31.82 -24.97 -27.68
CA LEU A 813 -30.39 -24.76 -27.48
C LEU A 813 -29.72 -24.24 -28.75
N ALA A 814 -30.13 -24.74 -29.93
CA ALA A 814 -29.64 -24.24 -31.22
C ALA A 814 -29.88 -22.73 -31.44
N ALA A 815 -30.91 -22.14 -30.83
CA ALA A 815 -31.16 -20.70 -30.92
C ALA A 815 -30.20 -19.87 -30.06
N ASP A 816 -29.45 -20.50 -29.15
CA ASP A 816 -28.40 -19.86 -28.38
C ASP A 816 -27.05 -19.95 -29.11
N PHE A 817 -26.90 -20.80 -30.14
CA PHE A 817 -25.70 -20.94 -30.97
C PHE A 817 -25.64 -19.88 -32.07
N ILE A 818 -25.13 -18.69 -31.74
CA ILE A 818 -25.24 -17.53 -32.62
C ILE A 818 -24.14 -17.46 -33.69
N MET A 819 -22.90 -17.85 -33.38
CA MET A 819 -21.78 -17.83 -34.35
C MET A 819 -21.01 -19.14 -34.39
N THR A 820 -20.79 -19.62 -35.61
CA THR A 820 -19.84 -20.67 -35.98
C THR A 820 -18.39 -20.17 -35.94
N GLU A 821 -17.44 -21.08 -36.09
CA GLU A 821 -16.00 -20.75 -36.15
C GLU A 821 -15.64 -19.67 -37.16
N GLN A 822 -16.16 -19.78 -38.39
CA GLN A 822 -15.89 -18.82 -39.45
C GLN A 822 -16.47 -17.44 -39.12
N GLU A 823 -17.70 -17.40 -38.61
CA GLU A 823 -18.38 -16.16 -38.21
C GLU A 823 -17.66 -15.48 -37.03
N VAL A 824 -17.14 -16.26 -36.07
CA VAL A 824 -16.31 -15.73 -34.98
C VAL A 824 -15.01 -15.13 -35.52
N ALA A 825 -14.34 -15.83 -36.44
CA ALA A 825 -13.10 -15.34 -37.06
C ALA A 825 -13.33 -14.02 -37.82
N GLU A 826 -14.41 -13.92 -38.57
CA GLU A 826 -14.81 -12.70 -39.29
C GLU A 826 -15.16 -11.56 -38.32
N PHE A 827 -15.93 -11.85 -37.28
CA PHE A 827 -16.32 -10.88 -36.26
C PHE A 827 -15.11 -10.29 -35.52
N ALA A 828 -14.04 -11.09 -35.37
CA ALA A 828 -12.88 -10.77 -34.56
C ALA A 828 -11.62 -10.35 -35.37
N ALA A 829 -11.66 -10.41 -36.71
CA ALA A 829 -10.49 -10.34 -37.61
C ALA A 829 -9.55 -9.12 -37.46
N ASN A 830 -10.03 -8.00 -36.88
CA ASN A 830 -9.25 -6.78 -36.69
C ASN A 830 -9.02 -6.41 -35.22
N ALA A 831 -9.45 -7.27 -34.30
CA ALA A 831 -9.30 -7.02 -32.88
C ALA A 831 -7.86 -7.32 -32.43
N ARG A 832 -7.41 -6.73 -31.32
CA ARG A 832 -6.07 -7.02 -30.79
C ARG A 832 -6.08 -8.34 -30.02
N ILE A 833 -4.93 -8.99 -29.95
CA ILE A 833 -4.68 -10.05 -28.96
C ILE A 833 -4.37 -9.38 -27.62
N VAL A 834 -5.10 -9.78 -26.59
CA VAL A 834 -4.93 -9.33 -25.21
C VAL A 834 -3.85 -10.21 -24.56
N THR A 835 -2.76 -9.58 -24.13
CA THR A 835 -1.66 -10.25 -23.43
C THR A 835 -1.60 -9.81 -21.97
N ASP A 836 -0.90 -10.56 -21.12
CA ASP A 836 -0.69 -10.19 -19.72
C ASP A 836 -0.08 -8.79 -19.54
N ASP A 837 0.84 -8.42 -20.45
CA ASP A 837 1.48 -7.11 -20.46
C ASP A 837 0.49 -5.98 -20.80
N ARG A 838 -0.60 -6.28 -21.53
CA ARG A 838 -1.54 -5.31 -22.12
C ARG A 838 -3.02 -5.65 -21.91
N ALA A 839 -3.36 -6.26 -20.78
CA ALA A 839 -4.73 -6.63 -20.44
C ALA A 839 -5.45 -5.53 -19.67
N PHE A 840 -5.94 -4.51 -20.36
CA PHE A 840 -6.65 -3.40 -19.74
C PHE A 840 -8.03 -3.23 -20.35
N PHE A 841 -9.05 -3.49 -19.53
CA PHE A 841 -10.46 -3.42 -19.89
C PHE A 841 -11.08 -2.16 -19.30
N ILE A 842 -11.79 -1.39 -20.13
CA ILE A 842 -12.41 -0.13 -19.73
C ILE A 842 -13.90 -0.38 -19.44
N PRO A 843 -14.39 -0.05 -18.23
CA PRO A 843 -15.82 -0.06 -17.95
C PRO A 843 -16.57 0.87 -18.90
N ALA A 844 -17.50 0.30 -19.67
CA ALA A 844 -18.32 1.05 -20.63
C ALA A 844 -19.73 0.44 -20.71
N MET A 845 -20.73 1.30 -20.90
CA MET A 845 -22.13 0.89 -21.09
C MET A 845 -22.43 0.66 -22.59
N ASP A 846 -21.53 -0.01 -23.31
CA ASP A 846 -21.68 -0.30 -24.75
C ASP A 846 -22.62 -1.49 -25.01
N ARG A 847 -23.35 -1.96 -23.98
CA ARG A 847 -24.30 -3.07 -24.06
C ARG A 847 -25.19 -3.02 -25.31
N GLU A 848 -25.85 -1.90 -25.56
CA GLU A 848 -26.78 -1.77 -26.71
C GLU A 848 -26.05 -1.87 -28.05
N ARG A 849 -24.80 -1.38 -28.11
CA ARG A 849 -23.96 -1.47 -29.30
C ARG A 849 -23.51 -2.91 -29.55
N ILE A 850 -23.09 -3.62 -28.50
CA ILE A 850 -22.75 -5.04 -28.59
C ILE A 850 -23.98 -5.85 -29.00
N LEU A 851 -25.15 -5.57 -28.42
CA LEU A 851 -26.40 -6.23 -28.82
C LEU A 851 -26.73 -6.01 -30.29
N ALA A 852 -26.58 -4.78 -30.81
CA ALA A 852 -26.82 -4.48 -32.21
C ALA A 852 -25.87 -5.25 -33.15
N GLU A 853 -24.61 -5.47 -32.74
CA GLU A 853 -23.62 -6.26 -33.47
C GLU A 853 -23.93 -7.77 -33.43
N LEU A 854 -24.47 -8.29 -32.32
CA LEU A 854 -24.87 -9.69 -32.18
C LEU A 854 -26.21 -10.02 -32.83
N GLU A 855 -27.08 -9.01 -33.00
CA GLU A 855 -28.47 -9.19 -33.45
C GLU A 855 -28.61 -9.90 -34.82
N PRO A 856 -27.81 -9.59 -35.87
CA PRO A 856 -27.89 -10.29 -37.14
C PRO A 856 -27.67 -11.80 -37.00
N TYR A 857 -26.65 -12.20 -36.22
CA TYR A 857 -26.30 -13.59 -35.96
C TYR A 857 -27.36 -14.29 -35.10
N ALA A 858 -27.87 -13.60 -34.07
CA ALA A 858 -28.95 -14.12 -33.24
C ALA A 858 -30.25 -14.34 -34.03
N ARG A 859 -30.59 -13.43 -34.94
CA ARG A 859 -31.76 -13.57 -35.84
C ARG A 859 -31.57 -14.71 -36.83
N GLN A 860 -30.35 -14.93 -37.33
CA GLN A 860 -30.03 -16.06 -38.21
C GLN A 860 -30.13 -17.40 -37.48
N ALA A 861 -29.60 -17.50 -36.25
CA ALA A 861 -29.67 -18.72 -35.44
C ALA A 861 -31.10 -19.07 -35.01
N ALA A 862 -31.97 -18.07 -34.85
CA ALA A 862 -33.37 -18.28 -34.50
C ALA A 862 -34.25 -18.75 -35.68
N ARG A 863 -33.81 -18.55 -36.92
CA ARG A 863 -34.49 -19.02 -38.14
C ARG A 863 -34.07 -20.45 -38.44
#